data_AF-A0A2N5IXB9-F1
#
_entry.id   AF-A0A2N5IXB9-F1
#
_cell.length_a   1.000
_cell.length_b   1.000
_cell.length_c   1.000
_cell.angle_alpha   90.00
_cell.angle_beta   90.00
_cell.angle_gamma   90.00
#
_symmetry.space_group_name_H-M   'P 1'
#
loop_
_entity.id
_entity.type
_entity.pdbx_description
1 polymer ?
#
loop_
_entity_poly.entity_id
_entity_poly.type
_entity_poly.pdbx_seq_one_letter_code
_entity_poly.pdbx_strand_id
1 'polypeptide(L)'
;MDGSYDGKVIKDSFTLSEFVNWLRKSSRDIACVLLSEDAHGKTIAPLDEVRRTVGTRAVTVLLSNAVQNDARDHLGSVNPYRGAARVFPPGDMWFDDPRLVGCVLPSLSSTRFLERIEELLDRRLPTRRKPPTNMIAHTIAAARPATPATPAKDEPNLFDVHVRDRHYRVDIKHARVCRNAIVSERREYPCVLVSLGVGMTTPYLDVNALVDSIGKAAVIFEIADRAADNWLRDNLPYWARAYNGACRFLAPSNMAGRDHSRELLRMYSTNDSADTVAELTNLVLDVAYPEGYSLGGADDDDAQPQPRHETQRNTKLVEGVVAMMLDGIAYVYVDDERNPRKARLEVPTALATASLLCEEQPVRGHVDADGQLAIEPEWRTATDALRDYASGTTVAGRVTFVCEDMFKIMLYPALSGRAGVEVTVRGPELFAGSGIDMNADLRPMLTRGQTIAMRVEERDGDDWLLSLPDAHDTVLSAPSLLPGGPAWLETSAALDYLPRLRSHSTLADVPVEQLLTTVDTVEAAQTTIRRMHAQLVELSQNNRQHNDDIGRLREENAKLKRDNHDYEKALEDANPLAVFSGRFASLREELDWMLRAQSLLQFTVEERRRRPLAEWSYGDEFFDSLEKCESKEMTRWPLIHTMLLVLAGKETANGLRPHQLRTGRGGDNPGRKDEQGNAIYRCNVHGQYRLHFTRDGAGRITFMSVNAHDELLL
;
A
#
# COMPACT_ATOMS: atom_id res chain seq x y z
N MET A 1 -11.78 -6.62 3.44
CA MET A 1 -12.64 -5.65 4.14
C MET A 1 -12.96 -4.51 3.17
N ASP A 2 -14.22 -4.31 2.81
CA ASP A 2 -14.63 -3.17 1.98
C ASP A 2 -14.56 -1.87 2.81
N GLY A 3 -13.44 -1.15 2.65
CA GLY A 3 -13.08 0.05 3.40
C GLY A 3 -13.86 1.28 2.98
N SER A 4 -15.15 1.36 3.34
CA SER A 4 -15.86 2.63 3.24
C SER A 4 -15.41 3.56 4.37
N TYR A 5 -14.57 4.54 4.02
CA TYR A 5 -14.20 5.65 4.91
C TYR A 5 -15.27 6.76 4.91
N ASP A 6 -16.36 6.60 4.17
CA ASP A 6 -17.35 7.66 4.01
C ASP A 6 -18.05 7.98 5.34
N GLY A 7 -18.01 9.25 5.73
CA GLY A 7 -18.52 9.77 6.98
C GLY A 7 -17.66 9.47 8.20
N LYS A 8 -16.43 8.97 8.04
CA LYS A 8 -15.54 8.72 9.19
C LYS A 8 -14.84 9.99 9.67
N VAL A 9 -14.63 10.05 10.98
CA VAL A 9 -13.77 11.03 11.66
C VAL A 9 -12.52 10.32 12.13
N ILE A 10 -11.36 10.70 11.61
CA ILE A 10 -10.06 10.12 11.95
C ILE A 10 -9.49 10.89 13.14
N LYS A 11 -9.24 10.17 14.24
CA LYS A 11 -8.82 10.76 15.53
C LYS A 11 -7.48 10.23 16.06
N ASP A 12 -6.95 9.18 15.44
CA ASP A 12 -5.69 8.54 15.83
C ASP A 12 -4.80 8.28 14.61
N SER A 13 -3.49 8.22 14.86
CA SER A 13 -2.45 8.10 13.84
C SER A 13 -2.45 6.74 13.13
N PHE A 14 -3.02 5.71 13.74
CA PHE A 14 -3.13 4.37 13.14
C PHE A 14 -4.20 4.38 12.05
N THR A 15 -5.42 4.80 12.37
CA THR A 15 -6.51 4.98 11.40
C THR A 15 -6.12 5.96 10.30
N LEU A 16 -5.35 7.01 10.63
CA LEU A 16 -4.79 7.92 9.64
C LEU A 16 -3.86 7.21 8.66
N SER A 17 -2.96 6.35 9.15
CA SER A 17 -2.02 5.62 8.30
C SER A 17 -2.74 4.66 7.34
N GLU A 18 -3.76 3.95 7.82
CA GLU A 18 -4.60 3.10 6.97
C GLU A 18 -5.40 3.91 5.94
N PHE A 19 -5.99 5.03 6.35
CA PHE A 19 -6.71 5.92 5.46
C PHE A 19 -5.79 6.50 4.37
N VAL A 20 -4.57 6.92 4.71
CA VAL A 20 -3.59 7.43 3.75
C VAL A 20 -3.21 6.33 2.75
N ASN A 21 -3.03 5.09 3.21
CA ASN A 21 -2.79 3.96 2.31
C ASN A 21 -3.97 3.74 1.36
N TRP A 22 -5.21 3.77 1.86
CA TRP A 22 -6.41 3.70 1.03
C TRP A 22 -6.50 4.85 0.02
N LEU A 23 -6.19 6.08 0.45
CA LEU A 23 -6.23 7.27 -0.39
C LEU A 23 -5.22 7.21 -1.56
N ARG A 24 -4.10 6.51 -1.32
CA ARG A 24 -3.03 6.24 -2.29
C ARG A 24 -3.28 5.03 -3.17
N LYS A 25 -4.35 4.25 -2.96
CA LYS A 25 -4.65 3.09 -3.80
C LYS A 25 -4.88 3.53 -5.23
N SER A 26 -4.12 2.90 -6.13
CA SER A 26 -4.19 3.18 -7.56
C SER A 26 -5.52 2.72 -8.18
N SER A 27 -6.12 1.69 -7.58
CA SER A 27 -7.41 1.11 -7.93
C SER A 27 -8.62 1.88 -7.38
N ARG A 28 -8.42 2.96 -6.60
CA ARG A 28 -9.52 3.75 -6.03
C ARG A 28 -10.31 4.43 -7.15
N ASP A 29 -11.57 4.03 -7.33
CA ASP A 29 -12.45 4.50 -8.40
C ASP A 29 -13.30 5.72 -8.04
N ILE A 30 -13.31 6.11 -6.77
CA ILE A 30 -14.12 7.20 -6.22
C ILE A 30 -13.26 8.36 -5.71
N ALA A 31 -13.71 9.60 -5.88
CA ALA A 31 -13.05 10.79 -5.33
C ALA A 31 -13.12 10.81 -3.79
N CYS A 32 -12.28 11.60 -3.13
CA CYS A 32 -12.31 11.75 -1.68
C CYS A 32 -12.30 13.22 -1.28
N VAL A 33 -13.28 13.64 -0.46
CA VAL A 33 -13.32 14.96 0.17
C VAL A 33 -12.81 14.84 1.61
N LEU A 34 -11.62 15.36 1.85
CA LEU A 34 -10.97 15.35 3.16
C LEU A 34 -11.14 16.72 3.81
N LEU A 35 -11.83 16.75 4.95
CA LEU A 35 -12.10 17.93 5.77
C LEU A 35 -11.11 17.98 6.93
N SER A 36 -10.84 19.18 7.43
CA SER A 36 -10.10 19.39 8.67
C SER A 36 -10.94 20.17 9.68
N GLU A 37 -10.71 19.95 10.96
CA GLU A 37 -11.19 20.83 12.02
C GLU A 37 -10.45 22.19 12.00
N ASP A 38 -11.15 23.24 12.43
CA ASP A 38 -10.59 24.57 12.70
C ASP A 38 -9.89 24.61 14.07
N ALA A 39 -9.37 25.78 14.46
CA ALA A 39 -8.68 25.95 15.75
C ALA A 39 -9.54 25.66 16.98
N HIS A 40 -10.88 25.59 16.82
CA HIS A 40 -11.85 25.32 17.88
C HIS A 40 -12.44 23.90 17.80
N GLY A 41 -11.90 23.03 16.93
CA GLY A 41 -12.40 21.68 16.75
C GLY A 41 -13.71 21.61 15.97
N LYS A 42 -14.09 22.68 15.25
CA LYS A 42 -15.30 22.74 14.43
C LYS A 42 -14.96 22.67 12.95
N THR A 43 -15.94 22.24 12.16
CA THR A 43 -15.87 22.28 10.70
C THR A 43 -16.66 23.48 10.19
N ILE A 44 -16.26 24.02 9.02
CA ILE A 44 -16.96 25.16 8.40
C ILE A 44 -18.34 24.74 7.89
N ALA A 45 -18.40 23.57 7.26
CA ALA A 45 -19.63 22.88 6.94
C ALA A 45 -19.62 21.54 7.71
N PRO A 46 -20.69 21.20 8.44
CA PRO A 46 -20.83 19.90 9.10
C PRO A 46 -20.59 18.73 8.14
N LEU A 47 -19.94 17.67 8.62
CA LEU A 47 -19.61 16.48 7.83
C LEU A 47 -20.84 15.91 7.10
N ASP A 48 -21.99 15.84 7.77
CA ASP A 48 -23.24 15.34 7.18
C ASP A 48 -23.82 16.25 6.09
N GLU A 49 -23.55 17.56 6.19
CA GLU A 49 -23.97 18.53 5.17
C GLU A 49 -23.11 18.39 3.93
N VAL A 50 -21.78 18.30 4.09
CA VAL A 50 -20.85 18.02 2.98
C VAL A 50 -21.20 16.69 2.30
N ARG A 51 -21.46 15.62 3.07
CA ARG A 51 -21.87 14.32 2.54
C ARG A 51 -23.15 14.38 1.71
N ARG A 52 -24.15 15.14 2.18
CA ARG A 52 -25.40 15.33 1.44
C ARG A 52 -25.18 16.05 0.12
N THR A 53 -24.29 17.05 0.11
CA THR A 53 -23.93 17.82 -1.07
C THR A 53 -23.16 16.98 -2.10
N VAL A 54 -22.17 16.19 -1.67
CA VAL A 54 -21.34 15.39 -2.60
C VAL A 54 -21.99 14.07 -3.03
N GLY A 55 -22.89 13.52 -2.21
CA GLY A 55 -23.59 12.27 -2.49
C GLY A 55 -22.65 11.10 -2.76
N THR A 56 -22.97 10.27 -3.77
CA THR A 56 -22.18 9.10 -4.16
C THR A 56 -20.94 9.43 -5.00
N ARG A 57 -20.67 10.72 -5.26
CA ARG A 57 -19.57 11.16 -6.13
C ARG A 57 -18.21 11.11 -5.44
N ALA A 58 -18.20 11.19 -4.11
CA ALA A 58 -16.97 11.19 -3.33
C ALA A 58 -17.18 10.60 -1.92
N VAL A 59 -16.14 9.97 -1.40
CA VAL A 59 -16.03 9.58 0.00
C VAL A 59 -15.68 10.81 0.82
N THR A 60 -16.43 11.12 1.89
CA THR A 60 -16.14 12.28 2.74
C THR A 60 -15.53 11.85 4.06
N VAL A 61 -14.40 12.44 4.45
CA VAL A 61 -13.65 12.08 5.66
C VAL A 61 -13.27 13.34 6.42
N LEU A 62 -13.34 13.31 7.75
CA LEU A 62 -12.91 14.41 8.62
C LEU A 62 -11.64 14.05 9.39
N LEU A 63 -10.63 14.91 9.34
CA LEU A 63 -9.45 14.84 10.20
C LEU A 63 -9.63 15.67 11.45
N SER A 64 -9.54 15.02 12.61
CA SER A 64 -9.50 15.71 13.90
C SER A 64 -8.16 16.43 14.11
N ASN A 65 -8.18 17.52 14.88
CA ASN A 65 -6.97 18.24 15.28
C ASN A 65 -5.92 17.35 15.96
N ALA A 66 -6.33 16.26 16.61
CA ALA A 66 -5.44 15.29 17.25
C ALA A 66 -4.44 14.64 16.28
N VAL A 67 -4.79 14.49 15.00
CA VAL A 67 -3.96 13.81 13.99
C VAL A 67 -3.35 14.76 12.97
N GLN A 68 -3.55 16.08 13.10
CA GLN A 68 -3.15 17.05 12.08
C GLN A 68 -1.64 17.12 11.85
N ASN A 69 -0.83 16.90 12.88
CA ASN A 69 0.63 16.85 12.72
C ASN A 69 1.06 15.60 11.96
N ASP A 70 0.52 14.44 12.32
CA ASP A 70 0.83 13.19 11.62
C ASP A 70 0.25 13.19 10.19
N ALA A 71 -0.91 13.80 9.97
CA ALA A 71 -1.51 13.95 8.65
C ALA A 71 -0.65 14.84 7.75
N ARG A 72 -0.01 15.87 8.32
CA ARG A 72 0.99 16.68 7.61
C ARG A 72 2.21 15.86 7.20
N ASP A 73 2.71 14.99 8.07
CA ASP A 73 3.84 14.10 7.76
C ASP A 73 3.49 13.14 6.60
N HIS A 74 2.25 12.67 6.53
CA HIS A 74 1.79 11.70 5.54
C HIS A 74 1.31 12.31 4.22
N LEU A 75 0.65 13.48 4.25
CA LEU A 75 0.01 14.11 3.09
C LEU A 75 0.77 15.34 2.57
N GLY A 76 1.74 15.87 3.32
CA GLY A 76 2.55 17.01 2.89
C GLY A 76 1.71 18.23 2.50
N SER A 77 1.91 18.72 1.28
CA SER A 77 1.26 19.94 0.76
C SER A 77 -0.25 19.80 0.52
N VAL A 78 -0.76 18.57 0.40
CA VAL A 78 -2.19 18.30 0.17
C VAL A 78 -2.97 18.00 1.46
N ASN A 79 -2.35 18.21 2.62
CA ASN A 79 -3.04 18.13 3.91
C ASN A 79 -4.06 19.29 4.08
N PRO A 80 -5.34 19.04 4.38
CA PRO A 80 -6.28 20.08 4.80
C PRO A 80 -5.96 20.55 6.22
N TYR A 81 -5.98 21.86 6.46
CA TYR A 81 -5.69 22.46 7.76
C TYR A 81 -6.64 23.61 8.11
N ARG A 82 -6.87 23.82 9.41
CA ARG A 82 -7.64 24.96 9.96
C ARG A 82 -9.02 25.13 9.33
N GLY A 83 -9.80 24.05 9.19
CA GLY A 83 -11.15 24.10 8.62
C GLY A 83 -11.20 23.99 7.10
N ALA A 84 -10.06 23.87 6.41
CA ALA A 84 -10.03 23.69 4.96
C ALA A 84 -10.53 22.30 4.52
N ALA A 85 -10.95 22.20 3.27
CA ALA A 85 -11.19 20.93 2.59
C ALA A 85 -10.17 20.68 1.47
N ARG A 86 -9.98 19.39 1.16
CA ARG A 86 -9.21 18.90 0.01
C ARG A 86 -10.04 17.90 -0.76
N VAL A 87 -10.11 18.06 -2.07
CA VAL A 87 -10.84 17.17 -2.98
C VAL A 87 -9.82 16.37 -3.78
N PHE A 88 -9.64 15.12 -3.40
CA PHE A 88 -8.74 14.17 -4.06
C PHE A 88 -9.47 13.51 -5.24
N PRO A 89 -8.84 13.49 -6.43
CA PRO A 89 -9.39 12.79 -7.59
C PRO A 89 -9.43 11.27 -7.32
N PRO A 90 -10.16 10.46 -8.10
CA PRO A 90 -9.97 9.01 -8.11
C PRO A 90 -8.52 8.61 -8.41
N GLY A 91 -8.09 7.46 -7.92
CA GLY A 91 -6.76 6.89 -8.13
C GLY A 91 -5.64 7.59 -7.37
N ASP A 92 -4.41 7.40 -7.84
CA ASP A 92 -3.17 7.83 -7.20
C ASP A 92 -2.44 8.97 -7.92
N MET A 93 -3.00 9.47 -9.02
CA MET A 93 -2.40 10.53 -9.86
C MET A 93 -2.03 11.80 -9.09
N TRP A 94 -2.72 12.07 -7.98
CA TRP A 94 -2.44 13.22 -7.12
C TRP A 94 -1.09 13.12 -6.39
N PHE A 95 -0.49 11.94 -6.33
CA PHE A 95 0.82 11.72 -5.73
C PHE A 95 1.95 12.26 -6.60
N ASP A 96 1.85 12.05 -7.92
CA ASP A 96 2.80 12.59 -8.90
C ASP A 96 2.51 14.06 -9.23
N ASP A 97 1.22 14.47 -9.19
CA ASP A 97 0.81 15.88 -9.33
C ASP A 97 -0.14 16.34 -8.20
N PRO A 98 0.41 16.91 -7.11
CA PRO A 98 -0.36 17.45 -5.99
C PRO A 98 -1.38 18.54 -6.37
N ARG A 99 -1.22 19.19 -7.53
CA ARG A 99 -2.12 20.26 -7.99
C ARG A 99 -3.50 19.73 -8.40
N LEU A 100 -3.61 18.42 -8.64
CA LEU A 100 -4.88 17.76 -8.92
C LEU A 100 -5.79 17.71 -7.69
N VAL A 101 -5.25 17.90 -6.48
CA VAL A 101 -6.03 17.99 -5.26
C VAL A 101 -6.63 19.38 -5.14
N GLY A 102 -7.95 19.47 -5.30
CA GLY A 102 -8.68 20.72 -5.15
C GLY A 102 -8.62 21.23 -3.71
N CYS A 103 -8.34 22.52 -3.51
CA CYS A 103 -8.32 23.16 -2.20
C CYS A 103 -9.56 24.04 -2.03
N VAL A 104 -10.26 23.88 -0.90
CA VAL A 104 -11.32 24.79 -0.45
C VAL A 104 -10.85 25.51 0.80
N LEU A 105 -10.78 26.84 0.71
CA LEU A 105 -10.20 27.67 1.76
C LEU A 105 -11.18 27.88 2.92
N PRO A 106 -10.65 28.02 4.15
CA PRO A 106 -11.49 28.18 5.33
C PRO A 106 -12.06 29.60 5.50
N SER A 107 -11.66 30.55 4.65
CA SER A 107 -12.17 31.93 4.66
C SER A 107 -13.52 32.08 3.95
N LEU A 108 -14.04 31.02 3.32
CA LEU A 108 -15.32 31.04 2.62
C LEU A 108 -16.50 30.88 3.59
N SER A 109 -17.65 31.46 3.25
CA SER A 109 -18.91 31.15 3.95
C SER A 109 -19.30 29.70 3.73
N SER A 110 -20.06 29.09 4.66
CA SER A 110 -20.46 27.67 4.55
C SER A 110 -21.12 27.34 3.19
N THR A 111 -22.00 28.20 2.69
CA THR A 111 -22.63 28.03 1.36
C THR A 111 -21.60 28.06 0.22
N ARG A 112 -20.68 29.03 0.21
CA ARG A 112 -19.61 29.10 -0.82
C ARG A 112 -18.59 27.99 -0.69
N PHE A 113 -18.36 27.48 0.51
CA PHE A 113 -17.50 26.34 0.78
C PHE A 113 -18.07 25.08 0.13
N LEU A 114 -19.37 24.84 0.27
CA LEU A 114 -20.07 23.70 -0.36
C LEU A 114 -20.11 23.83 -1.89
N GLU A 115 -20.49 24.99 -2.43
CA GLU A 115 -20.46 25.25 -3.88
C GLU A 115 -19.07 25.00 -4.46
N ARG A 116 -18.01 25.41 -3.74
CA ARG A 116 -16.64 25.20 -4.20
C ARG A 116 -16.22 23.73 -4.20
N ILE A 117 -16.73 22.91 -3.28
CA ILE A 117 -16.52 21.46 -3.29
C ILE A 117 -17.20 20.85 -4.53
N GLU A 118 -18.43 21.24 -4.84
CA GLU A 118 -19.14 20.78 -6.05
C GLU A 118 -18.38 21.17 -7.33
N GLU A 119 -17.95 22.43 -7.45
CA GLU A 119 -17.13 22.88 -8.59
C GLU A 119 -15.87 22.03 -8.78
N LEU A 120 -15.21 21.65 -7.69
CA LEU A 120 -13.99 20.83 -7.73
C LEU A 120 -14.28 19.36 -8.08
N LEU A 121 -15.45 18.83 -7.71
CA LEU A 121 -15.91 17.51 -8.12
C LEU A 121 -16.43 17.50 -9.57
N ASP A 122 -16.95 18.62 -10.07
CA ASP A 122 -17.43 18.80 -11.46
C ASP A 122 -16.29 19.11 -12.43
N ARG A 123 -15.11 19.51 -11.92
CA ARG A 123 -13.91 19.62 -12.74
C ARG A 123 -13.62 18.27 -13.37
N ARG A 124 -13.83 18.21 -14.69
CA ARG A 124 -13.35 17.11 -15.54
C ARG A 124 -11.83 17.10 -15.46
N LEU A 125 -11.32 16.26 -14.58
CA LEU A 125 -9.92 15.85 -14.60
C LEU A 125 -9.70 15.00 -15.85
N PRO A 126 -8.52 15.06 -16.48
CA PRO A 126 -8.21 14.21 -17.63
C PRO A 126 -8.41 12.75 -17.21
N THR A 127 -9.44 12.10 -17.76
CA THR A 127 -9.66 10.67 -17.59
C THR A 127 -8.58 9.95 -18.39
N ARG A 128 -7.70 9.22 -17.71
CA ARG A 128 -6.83 8.24 -18.39
C ARG A 128 -7.75 7.19 -19.00
N ARG A 129 -7.65 6.98 -20.32
CA ARG A 129 -8.46 6.00 -21.06
C ARG A 129 -8.45 4.66 -20.33
N LYS A 130 -9.62 4.07 -20.07
CA LYS A 130 -9.73 2.62 -19.82
C LYS A 130 -9.10 1.90 -21.02
N PRO A 131 -8.32 0.83 -20.83
CA PRO A 131 -7.81 0.07 -21.95
C PRO A 131 -9.00 -0.47 -22.77
N PRO A 132 -8.98 -0.38 -24.11
CA PRO A 132 -9.84 -1.23 -24.91
C PRO A 132 -9.45 -2.68 -24.61
N THR A 133 -10.44 -3.57 -24.61
CA THR A 133 -10.33 -4.99 -24.25
C THR A 133 -9.37 -5.79 -25.14
N ASN A 134 -8.67 -5.16 -26.09
CA ASN A 134 -7.62 -5.76 -26.89
C ASN A 134 -6.52 -4.73 -27.20
N MET A 135 -5.30 -5.11 -26.86
CA MET A 135 -4.00 -4.53 -27.22
C MET A 135 -3.58 -3.22 -26.53
N ILE A 136 -2.72 -3.45 -25.53
CA ILE A 136 -1.60 -2.64 -25.05
C ILE A 136 -0.83 -2.09 -26.25
N ALA A 137 -0.68 -0.75 -26.31
CA ALA A 137 0.48 -0.01 -26.82
C ALA A 137 0.11 1.44 -27.28
N HIS A 138 1.01 2.35 -26.93
CA HIS A 138 1.31 3.67 -27.50
C HIS A 138 0.63 4.98 -27.02
N THR A 139 1.31 5.54 -26.00
CA THR A 139 2.10 6.79 -25.99
C THR A 139 1.48 8.10 -25.49
N ILE A 140 2.28 8.67 -24.58
CA ILE A 140 2.21 9.83 -23.69
C ILE A 140 2.60 11.14 -24.40
N ALA A 141 2.06 12.26 -23.92
CA ALA A 141 2.72 13.58 -23.85
C ALA A 141 1.93 14.45 -22.86
N ALA A 142 2.45 15.24 -21.92
CA ALA A 142 3.78 15.59 -21.44
C ALA A 142 3.56 16.16 -20.00
N ALA A 143 4.21 15.66 -18.96
CA ALA A 143 5.50 16.08 -18.40
C ALA A 143 5.52 17.43 -17.63
N ARG A 144 5.88 17.29 -16.33
CA ARG A 144 6.66 18.21 -15.44
C ARG A 144 5.91 19.27 -14.59
N PRO A 145 6.48 19.68 -13.43
CA PRO A 145 6.93 18.84 -12.32
C PRO A 145 6.43 19.36 -10.94
N ALA A 146 6.45 18.45 -9.96
CA ALA A 146 6.30 18.63 -8.51
C ALA A 146 7.51 19.42 -7.91
N THR A 147 7.71 19.76 -6.63
CA THR A 147 7.30 19.35 -5.26
C THR A 147 8.03 20.40 -4.33
N PRO A 148 8.41 20.19 -3.05
CA PRO A 148 7.81 19.54 -1.87
C PRO A 148 7.75 20.51 -0.66
N ALA A 149 6.80 20.36 0.26
CA ALA A 149 6.84 19.59 1.52
C ALA A 149 7.76 20.13 2.62
N THR A 150 7.13 20.43 3.76
CA THR A 150 7.71 20.58 5.11
C THR A 150 7.19 19.40 5.94
N PRO A 151 7.93 18.81 6.92
CA PRO A 151 7.42 18.87 8.30
C PRO A 151 8.48 18.65 9.43
N ALA A 152 7.98 18.47 10.67
CA ALA A 152 8.54 18.78 11.99
C ALA A 152 8.91 17.55 12.86
N LYS A 153 9.59 17.76 14.01
CA LYS A 153 9.10 17.38 15.37
C LYS A 153 10.10 17.75 16.49
N ASP A 154 9.55 17.99 17.68
CA ASP A 154 10.16 18.64 18.85
C ASP A 154 11.12 17.74 19.65
N GLU A 155 12.40 17.83 19.31
CA GLU A 155 13.49 18.04 20.28
C GLU A 155 13.51 19.53 20.69
N PRO A 156 14.22 20.00 21.74
CA PRO A 156 14.30 21.43 22.07
C PRO A 156 14.47 22.24 20.79
N ASN A 157 13.39 22.92 20.43
CA ASN A 157 13.24 23.36 19.08
C ASN A 157 13.96 24.69 19.01
N LEU A 158 14.69 24.95 17.92
CA LEU A 158 15.28 26.26 17.70
C LEU A 158 14.20 27.36 17.90
N PHE A 159 12.95 27.07 17.55
CA PHE A 159 11.79 27.96 17.73
C PHE A 159 11.44 28.35 19.18
N ASP A 160 11.98 27.71 20.22
CA ASP A 160 11.62 27.96 21.63
C ASP A 160 12.37 29.14 22.29
N VAL A 161 13.24 29.84 21.55
CA VAL A 161 13.86 31.09 21.99
C VAL A 161 13.31 32.25 21.14
N HIS A 162 12.52 33.15 21.72
CA HIS A 162 12.25 34.45 21.09
C HIS A 162 13.61 35.19 20.94
N VAL A 163 13.97 35.77 19.79
CA VAL A 163 13.51 37.08 19.29
C VAL A 163 14.11 37.29 17.87
N ARG A 164 13.26 37.69 16.89
CA ARG A 164 13.57 38.11 15.49
C ARG A 164 14.28 37.13 14.53
N ASP A 165 13.64 36.90 13.38
CA ASP A 165 14.26 36.57 12.09
C ASP A 165 15.34 35.45 12.06
N ARG A 166 15.03 34.27 12.62
CA ARG A 166 15.88 33.04 12.52
C ARG A 166 17.25 33.14 13.20
N HIS A 167 17.38 33.99 14.22
CA HIS A 167 18.53 34.05 15.13
C HIS A 167 18.34 33.15 16.36
N TYR A 168 19.33 32.31 16.65
CA TYR A 168 19.29 31.33 17.72
C TYR A 168 20.53 31.41 18.60
N ARG A 169 20.31 31.62 19.90
CA ARG A 169 21.37 31.65 20.91
C ARG A 169 21.56 30.25 21.50
N VAL A 170 22.70 29.64 21.20
CA VAL A 170 23.00 28.22 21.46
C VAL A 170 23.78 28.05 22.76
N ASP A 171 23.08 27.62 23.81
CA ASP A 171 23.68 27.14 25.05
C ASP A 171 24.02 25.64 24.97
N ILE A 172 24.59 25.08 26.04
CA ILE A 172 24.97 23.66 26.09
C ILE A 172 23.78 22.70 25.88
N LYS A 173 22.55 23.10 26.24
CA LYS A 173 21.35 22.27 26.08
C LYS A 173 20.93 22.19 24.62
N HIS A 174 21.14 23.27 23.85
CA HIS A 174 20.79 23.37 22.44
C HIS A 174 21.94 23.02 21.49
N ALA A 175 23.16 22.82 22.00
CA ALA A 175 24.36 22.50 21.22
C ALA A 175 24.18 21.24 20.33
N ARG A 176 23.48 20.21 20.83
CA ARG A 176 23.17 19.00 20.05
C ARG A 176 22.25 19.28 18.86
N VAL A 177 21.23 20.11 19.06
CA VAL A 177 20.25 20.47 18.02
C VAL A 177 20.91 21.36 16.96
N CYS A 178 21.71 22.35 17.39
CA CYS A 178 22.54 23.16 16.51
C CYS A 178 23.46 22.28 15.63
N ARG A 179 24.16 21.32 16.23
CA ARG A 179 25.01 20.38 15.50
C ARG A 179 24.23 19.54 14.49
N ASN A 180 23.06 19.03 14.87
CA ASN A 180 22.22 18.25 13.95
C ASN A 180 21.69 19.11 12.78
N ALA A 181 21.33 20.38 13.01
CA ALA A 181 20.94 21.32 11.95
C ALA A 181 22.08 21.65 10.99
N ILE A 182 23.29 21.85 11.53
CA ILE A 182 24.52 22.13 10.75
C ILE A 182 24.99 20.91 9.94
N VAL A 183 24.78 19.69 10.43
CA VAL A 183 25.24 18.45 9.75
C VAL A 183 24.15 17.84 8.86
N SER A 184 22.89 18.29 8.96
CA SER A 184 21.78 17.76 8.17
C SER A 184 22.00 17.87 6.66
N GLU A 185 21.96 16.72 5.97
CA GLU A 185 22.02 16.64 4.51
C GLU A 185 20.76 17.21 3.81
N ARG A 186 19.69 17.46 4.58
CA ARG A 186 18.43 18.06 4.12
C ARG A 186 18.31 19.55 4.43
N ARG A 187 19.41 20.23 4.79
CA ARG A 187 19.38 21.67 5.08
C ARG A 187 19.18 22.46 3.78
N GLU A 188 18.03 23.11 3.66
CA GLU A 188 17.65 23.91 2.48
C GLU A 188 17.97 25.41 2.61
N TYR A 189 18.50 25.85 3.75
CA TYR A 189 18.80 27.26 4.05
C TYR A 189 20.28 27.46 4.42
N PRO A 190 20.88 28.63 4.12
CA PRO A 190 22.23 28.95 4.58
C PRO A 190 22.25 29.16 6.10
N CYS A 191 23.38 28.81 6.73
CA CYS A 191 23.61 28.97 8.16
C CYS A 191 24.90 29.74 8.44
N VAL A 192 24.89 30.54 9.50
CA VAL A 192 26.08 31.20 10.06
C VAL A 192 26.26 30.76 11.51
N LEU A 193 27.41 30.16 11.83
CA LEU A 193 27.80 29.84 13.22
C LEU A 193 28.79 30.89 13.73
N VAL A 194 28.42 31.60 14.80
CA VAL A 194 29.19 32.68 15.41
C VAL A 194 29.78 32.20 16.74
N SER A 195 31.11 32.17 16.84
CA SER A 195 31.81 31.72 18.05
C SER A 195 32.16 32.87 19.02
N LEU A 196 32.40 32.52 20.29
CA LEU A 196 32.77 33.48 21.33
C LEU A 196 34.20 34.00 21.12
N GLY A 197 34.41 35.32 21.27
CA GLY A 197 35.73 35.95 21.19
C GLY A 197 36.69 35.40 22.24
N VAL A 198 38.00 35.40 21.98
CA VAL A 198 39.00 34.81 22.90
C VAL A 198 38.96 35.54 24.26
N GLY A 199 38.70 34.81 25.35
CA GLY A 199 38.61 35.38 26.70
C GLY A 199 37.33 36.18 26.99
N MET A 200 36.42 36.30 26.02
CA MET A 200 35.16 37.05 26.14
C MET A 200 33.97 36.12 26.43
N THR A 201 32.88 36.72 26.95
CA THR A 201 31.56 36.07 27.12
C THR A 201 30.59 36.40 25.98
N THR A 202 31.04 37.17 24.99
CA THR A 202 30.28 37.58 23.80
C THR A 202 31.13 37.38 22.53
N PRO A 203 30.51 37.23 21.35
CA PRO A 203 31.23 37.20 20.07
C PRO A 203 31.86 38.56 19.72
N TYR A 204 32.81 38.56 18.79
CA TYR A 204 33.35 39.80 18.20
C TYR A 204 32.39 40.43 17.17
N LEU A 205 31.55 39.60 16.53
CA LEU A 205 30.56 40.01 15.55
C LEU A 205 29.34 40.68 16.21
N ASP A 206 28.92 41.82 15.68
CA ASP A 206 27.61 42.41 15.94
C ASP A 206 26.53 41.60 15.23
N VAL A 207 25.97 40.64 15.96
CA VAL A 207 24.95 39.73 15.46
C VAL A 207 23.65 40.47 15.10
N ASN A 208 23.33 41.58 15.77
CA ASN A 208 22.11 42.34 15.46
C ASN A 208 22.23 43.05 14.12
N ALA A 209 23.40 43.64 13.83
CA ALA A 209 23.67 44.25 12.53
C ALA A 209 23.58 43.22 11.39
N LEU A 210 24.04 41.97 11.63
CA LEU A 210 23.90 40.89 10.65
C LEU A 210 22.44 40.48 10.44
N VAL A 211 21.67 40.29 11.52
CA VAL A 211 20.23 39.97 11.45
C VAL A 211 19.46 41.03 10.66
N ASP A 212 19.71 42.30 10.93
CA ASP A 212 19.06 43.42 10.24
C ASP A 212 19.42 43.47 8.74
N SER A 213 20.64 43.04 8.38
CA SER A 213 21.13 43.06 6.98
C SER A 213 20.61 41.89 6.13
N ILE A 214 20.52 40.68 6.69
CA ILE A 214 20.12 39.47 5.93
C ILE A 214 18.63 39.10 6.08
N GLY A 215 17.94 39.65 7.08
CA GLY A 215 16.55 39.33 7.38
C GLY A 215 16.32 37.82 7.54
N LYS A 216 15.41 37.24 6.73
CA LYS A 216 15.05 35.80 6.81
C LYS A 216 15.87 34.90 5.89
N ALA A 217 16.90 35.42 5.22
CA ALA A 217 17.64 34.71 4.19
C ALA A 217 18.51 33.56 4.73
N ALA A 218 19.00 33.65 5.97
CA ALA A 218 19.80 32.59 6.62
C ALA A 218 19.35 32.32 8.05
N VAL A 219 19.89 31.26 8.63
CA VAL A 219 19.79 30.94 10.06
C VAL A 219 21.09 31.31 10.76
N ILE A 220 21.03 32.05 11.86
CA ILE A 220 22.21 32.46 12.63
C ILE A 220 22.24 31.70 13.96
N PHE A 221 23.34 31.01 14.22
CA PHE A 221 23.64 30.33 15.49
C PHE A 221 24.71 31.10 16.25
N GLU A 222 24.32 31.79 17.31
CA GLU A 222 25.24 32.49 18.21
C GLU A 222 25.54 31.62 19.43
N ILE A 223 26.81 31.25 19.65
CA ILE A 223 27.20 30.45 20.81
C ILE A 223 27.07 31.28 22.09
N ALA A 224 26.28 30.80 23.05
CA ALA A 224 25.89 31.54 24.23
C ALA A 224 26.89 31.42 25.40
N ASP A 225 27.59 30.29 25.50
CA ASP A 225 28.45 29.96 26.64
C ASP A 225 29.65 29.07 26.24
N ARG A 226 30.65 28.98 27.14
CA ARG A 226 31.88 28.22 26.90
C ARG A 226 31.70 26.71 26.91
N ALA A 227 30.68 26.19 27.59
CA ALA A 227 30.40 24.76 27.58
C ALA A 227 29.87 24.34 26.20
N ALA A 228 28.97 25.12 25.62
CA ALA A 228 28.47 24.96 24.26
C ALA A 228 29.59 25.09 23.21
N ASP A 229 30.45 26.10 23.35
CA ASP A 229 31.62 26.34 22.49
C ASP A 229 32.55 25.12 22.44
N ASN A 230 32.95 24.62 23.62
CA ASN A 230 33.79 23.43 23.73
C ASN A 230 33.11 22.17 23.18
N TRP A 231 31.83 21.97 23.50
CA TRP A 231 31.08 20.80 23.04
C TRP A 231 30.92 20.79 21.52
N LEU A 232 30.57 21.93 20.91
CA LEU A 232 30.45 22.07 19.46
C LEU A 232 31.80 21.88 18.77
N ARG A 233 32.89 22.42 19.33
CA ARG A 233 34.24 22.19 18.80
C ARG A 233 34.57 20.70 18.75
N ASP A 234 34.17 19.92 19.75
CA ASP A 234 34.50 18.50 19.83
C ASP A 234 33.55 17.63 18.98
N ASN A 235 32.31 18.06 18.74
CA ASN A 235 31.24 17.26 18.11
C ASN A 235 30.83 17.71 16.69
N LEU A 236 31.30 18.87 16.23
CA LEU A 236 31.19 19.28 14.82
C LEU A 236 32.37 18.73 14.01
N PRO A 237 32.16 18.34 12.74
CA PRO A 237 33.25 18.02 11.84
C PRO A 237 34.10 19.25 11.53
N TYR A 238 35.39 19.06 11.19
CA TYR A 238 36.37 20.16 11.05
C TYR A 238 35.91 21.29 10.12
N TRP A 239 35.18 20.95 9.05
CA TRP A 239 34.68 21.89 8.04
C TRP A 239 33.52 22.77 8.55
N ALA A 240 32.84 22.38 9.63
CA ALA A 240 31.69 23.09 10.20
C ALA A 240 32.04 23.94 11.43
N ARG A 241 33.28 23.87 11.92
CA ARG A 241 33.69 24.52 13.17
C ARG A 241 33.91 26.02 13.00
N ALA A 242 33.46 26.79 13.98
CA ALA A 242 33.89 28.16 14.27
C ALA A 242 34.59 28.16 15.65
N TYR A 243 35.61 28.99 15.83
CA TYR A 243 36.38 29.05 17.07
C TYR A 243 37.09 30.40 17.23
N ASN A 244 37.42 30.76 18.47
CA ASN A 244 38.23 31.95 18.80
C ASN A 244 37.65 33.28 18.28
N GLY A 245 36.33 33.41 18.23
CA GLY A 245 35.65 34.62 17.73
C GLY A 245 35.43 34.65 16.22
N ALA A 246 35.83 33.59 15.49
CA ALA A 246 35.53 33.45 14.07
C ALA A 246 34.04 33.12 13.81
N CYS A 247 33.61 33.38 12.58
CA CYS A 247 32.29 33.05 12.06
C CYS A 247 32.41 32.02 10.92
N ARG A 248 31.52 31.04 10.88
CA ARG A 248 31.49 30.02 9.83
C ARG A 248 30.21 30.16 9.02
N PHE A 249 30.34 30.45 7.73
CA PHE A 249 29.26 30.38 6.76
C PHE A 249 29.12 28.96 6.20
N LEU A 250 27.87 28.51 6.02
CA LEU A 250 27.52 27.20 5.50
C LEU A 250 26.35 27.34 4.53
N ALA A 251 26.60 27.08 3.25
CA ALA A 251 25.54 27.05 2.24
C ALA A 251 24.53 25.91 2.49
N PRO A 252 23.33 25.96 1.86
CA PRO A 252 22.40 24.83 1.79
C PRO A 252 23.11 23.54 1.35
N SER A 253 22.64 22.39 1.85
CA SER A 253 23.30 21.09 1.63
C SER A 253 23.28 20.65 0.15
N ASN A 254 22.33 21.14 -0.65
CA ASN A 254 22.31 20.94 -2.11
C ASN A 254 23.34 21.79 -2.89
N MET A 255 24.00 22.75 -2.23
CA MET A 255 25.05 23.62 -2.77
C MET A 255 26.44 23.26 -2.21
N ALA A 256 26.55 22.18 -1.43
CA ALA A 256 27.81 21.68 -0.90
C ALA A 256 28.75 21.27 -2.05
N GLY A 257 29.88 21.95 -2.20
CA GLY A 257 30.87 21.68 -3.26
C GLY A 257 31.08 22.83 -4.26
N ARG A 258 30.27 23.91 -4.21
CA ARG A 258 30.58 25.17 -4.93
C ARG A 258 31.64 26.00 -4.18
N ASP A 259 32.35 26.87 -4.89
CA ASP A 259 33.24 27.87 -4.28
C ASP A 259 32.49 28.66 -3.19
N HIS A 260 33.15 28.91 -2.05
CA HIS A 260 32.59 29.60 -0.87
C HIS A 260 31.40 28.90 -0.17
N SER A 261 31.10 27.63 -0.48
CA SER A 261 30.01 26.89 0.20
C SER A 261 30.23 26.66 1.71
N ARG A 262 31.47 26.87 2.22
CA ARG A 262 31.89 26.61 3.61
C ARG A 262 33.01 27.55 4.08
N GLU A 263 32.71 28.83 4.27
CA GLU A 263 33.74 29.85 4.52
C GLU A 263 33.97 30.14 6.01
N LEU A 264 35.23 30.21 6.45
CA LEU A 264 35.62 30.64 7.80
C LEU A 264 36.12 32.07 7.76
N LEU A 265 35.33 32.99 8.31
CA LEU A 265 35.72 34.37 8.47
C LEU A 265 36.34 34.53 9.87
N ARG A 266 37.64 34.84 9.90
CA ARG A 266 38.39 35.00 11.15
C ARG A 266 38.31 36.45 11.59
N MET A 267 37.91 36.66 12.83
CA MET A 267 37.91 37.97 13.48
C MET A 267 38.93 37.96 14.61
N TYR A 268 39.68 39.04 14.73
CA TYR A 268 40.69 39.23 15.77
C TYR A 268 40.25 40.25 16.81
N SER A 269 39.30 41.12 16.46
CA SER A 269 38.70 42.09 17.37
C SER A 269 37.28 42.49 16.96
N THR A 270 36.58 43.25 17.82
CA THR A 270 35.28 43.86 17.48
C THR A 270 35.36 44.89 16.35
N ASN A 271 36.55 45.41 16.03
CA ASN A 271 36.72 46.37 14.94
C ASN A 271 36.50 45.71 13.57
N ASP A 272 36.71 44.40 13.46
CA ASP A 272 36.53 43.63 12.23
C ASP A 272 35.04 43.36 11.93
N SER A 273 34.15 43.74 12.86
CA SER A 273 32.74 43.37 12.81
C SER A 273 31.98 43.98 11.63
N ALA A 274 32.23 45.24 11.29
CA ALA A 274 31.50 45.90 10.21
C ALA A 274 31.79 45.23 8.85
N ASP A 275 33.07 44.99 8.57
CA ASP A 275 33.52 44.36 7.33
C ASP A 275 33.06 42.90 7.25
N THR A 276 33.16 42.15 8.36
CA THR A 276 32.71 40.75 8.42
C THR A 276 31.19 40.62 8.25
N VAL A 277 30.40 41.57 8.76
CA VAL A 277 28.93 41.61 8.55
C VAL A 277 28.61 41.84 7.07
N ALA A 278 29.30 42.76 6.41
CA ALA A 278 29.11 43.02 4.98
C ALA A 278 29.46 41.80 4.13
N GLU A 279 30.58 41.14 4.42
CA GLU A 279 31.03 39.94 3.71
C GLU A 279 30.07 38.74 3.90
N LEU A 280 29.63 38.48 5.15
CA LEU A 280 28.60 37.47 5.44
C LEU A 280 27.26 37.77 4.78
N THR A 281 26.87 39.04 4.69
CA THR A 281 25.62 39.46 4.05
C THR A 281 25.65 39.13 2.55
N ASN A 282 26.76 39.42 1.87
CA ASN A 282 26.92 39.08 0.46
C ASN A 282 26.88 37.56 0.24
N LEU A 283 27.63 36.78 1.03
CA LEU A 283 27.63 35.31 0.94
C LEU A 283 26.22 34.72 1.13
N VAL A 284 25.44 35.26 2.06
CA VAL A 284 24.07 34.83 2.31
C VAL A 284 23.14 35.18 1.15
N LEU A 285 23.20 36.42 0.65
CA LEU A 285 22.31 36.89 -0.41
C LEU A 285 22.60 36.25 -1.77
N ASP A 286 23.87 36.04 -2.12
CA ASP A 286 24.30 35.36 -3.35
C ASP A 286 23.76 33.92 -3.42
N VAL A 287 23.72 33.25 -2.27
CA VAL A 287 23.21 31.88 -2.15
C VAL A 287 21.68 31.84 -2.10
N ALA A 288 21.05 32.83 -1.46
CA ALA A 288 19.60 32.92 -1.36
C ALA A 288 18.94 33.36 -2.69
N TYR A 289 19.62 34.15 -3.51
CA TYR A 289 19.11 34.70 -4.78
C TYR A 289 20.10 34.47 -5.95
N PRO A 290 20.27 33.22 -6.40
CA PRO A 290 21.27 32.86 -7.42
C PRO A 290 20.98 33.40 -8.83
N GLU A 291 19.77 33.92 -9.10
CA GLU A 291 19.42 34.60 -10.36
C GLU A 291 19.73 36.11 -10.33
N GLY A 292 20.33 36.60 -9.25
CA GLY A 292 20.69 38.00 -9.05
C GLY A 292 19.71 38.74 -8.13
N TYR A 293 20.25 39.37 -7.09
CA TYR A 293 19.54 40.32 -6.25
C TYR A 293 19.76 41.73 -6.82
N SER A 294 18.84 42.23 -7.64
CA SER A 294 18.83 43.65 -8.03
C SER A 294 18.22 44.49 -6.91
N LEU A 295 19.07 45.06 -6.05
CA LEU A 295 18.70 46.28 -5.34
C LEU A 295 18.63 47.40 -6.36
N GLY A 296 17.44 47.96 -6.57
CA GLY A 296 17.28 49.21 -7.29
C GLY A 296 18.04 50.33 -6.59
N GLY A 297 19.16 50.73 -7.20
CA GLY A 297 19.68 52.09 -7.30
C GLY A 297 20.17 52.79 -6.02
N ALA A 298 21.49 52.96 -5.95
CA ALA A 298 22.05 54.31 -5.99
C ALA A 298 23.21 54.28 -7.00
N ASP A 299 23.22 55.27 -7.89
CA ASP A 299 24.27 55.52 -8.86
C ASP A 299 25.64 55.54 -8.17
N ASP A 300 26.58 54.75 -8.68
CA ASP A 300 27.96 55.19 -8.83
C ASP A 300 28.48 54.58 -10.13
N ASP A 301 28.45 55.44 -11.15
CA ASP A 301 29.36 55.43 -12.29
C ASP A 301 30.81 55.34 -11.78
N ASP A 302 31.69 54.79 -12.63
CA ASP A 302 33.14 54.68 -12.44
C ASP A 302 33.69 53.56 -11.54
N ALA A 303 33.57 52.32 -12.01
CA ALA A 303 34.64 51.34 -11.84
C ALA A 303 34.86 50.55 -13.13
N GLN A 304 35.96 50.86 -13.82
CA GLN A 304 36.47 50.06 -14.94
C GLN A 304 36.46 48.56 -14.58
N PRO A 305 36.16 47.66 -15.52
CA PRO A 305 36.28 46.24 -15.28
C PRO A 305 37.75 45.93 -14.99
N GLN A 306 38.09 45.77 -13.70
CA GLN A 306 39.32 45.11 -13.34
C GLN A 306 39.23 43.68 -13.90
N PRO A 307 40.26 43.22 -14.61
CA PRO A 307 40.27 41.86 -15.13
C PRO A 307 40.08 40.95 -13.92
N ARG A 308 39.02 40.14 -13.97
CA ARG A 308 38.88 38.99 -13.08
C ARG A 308 40.19 38.25 -13.18
N HIS A 309 40.94 38.16 -12.08
CA HIS A 309 41.95 37.15 -11.93
C HIS A 309 41.22 35.81 -11.89
N GLU A 310 40.81 35.33 -13.07
CA GLU A 310 40.81 33.92 -13.36
C GLU A 310 42.23 33.46 -13.02
N THR A 311 42.36 32.87 -11.85
CA THR A 311 43.43 31.93 -11.65
C THR A 311 43.07 30.77 -12.55
N GLN A 312 43.39 30.89 -13.83
CA GLN A 312 43.59 29.77 -14.74
C GLN A 312 44.70 28.93 -14.11
N ARG A 313 44.34 28.11 -13.11
CA ARG A 313 45.07 26.90 -12.84
C ARG A 313 44.88 26.09 -14.11
N ASN A 314 45.95 25.95 -14.87
CA ASN A 314 46.10 24.91 -15.87
C ASN A 314 45.93 23.55 -15.17
N THR A 315 44.69 23.13 -14.89
CA THR A 315 44.37 21.74 -14.58
C THR A 315 44.34 21.03 -15.92
N LYS A 316 45.54 20.63 -16.36
CA LYS A 316 45.69 19.76 -17.53
C LYS A 316 44.95 18.47 -17.21
N LEU A 317 43.94 18.13 -18.02
CA LEU A 317 43.29 16.82 -17.96
C LEU A 317 44.36 15.75 -18.22
N VAL A 318 44.48 14.80 -17.31
CA VAL A 318 45.45 13.69 -17.43
C VAL A 318 44.70 12.37 -17.55
N GLU A 319 45.23 11.49 -18.38
CA GLU A 319 44.72 10.13 -18.55
C GLU A 319 45.45 9.20 -17.59
N GLY A 320 44.73 8.23 -17.04
CA GLY A 320 45.31 7.23 -16.17
C GLY A 320 44.57 5.91 -16.22
N VAL A 321 45.19 4.87 -15.66
CA VAL A 321 44.63 3.52 -15.58
C VAL A 321 44.56 3.11 -14.11
N VAL A 322 43.40 2.62 -13.68
CA VAL A 322 43.22 2.10 -12.31
C VAL A 322 44.13 0.88 -12.12
N ALA A 323 45.14 1.05 -11.28
CA ALA A 323 46.15 0.04 -10.99
C ALA A 323 45.63 -1.03 -10.02
N MET A 324 44.90 -0.59 -8.99
CA MET A 324 44.39 -1.44 -7.93
C MET A 324 43.25 -0.76 -7.18
N MET A 325 42.39 -1.58 -6.56
CA MET A 325 41.33 -1.16 -5.67
C MET A 325 41.61 -1.63 -4.24
N LEU A 326 41.71 -0.70 -3.28
CA LEU A 326 41.93 -1.01 -1.86
C LEU A 326 40.82 -0.38 -1.02
N ASP A 327 40.04 -1.18 -0.30
CA ASP A 327 38.92 -0.74 0.55
C ASP A 327 37.94 0.22 -0.17
N GLY A 328 37.67 -0.02 -1.46
CA GLY A 328 36.80 0.81 -2.30
C GLY A 328 37.44 2.10 -2.82
N ILE A 329 38.73 2.32 -2.55
CA ILE A 329 39.52 3.45 -3.06
C ILE A 329 40.34 3.00 -4.26
N ALA A 330 40.23 3.73 -5.36
CA ALA A 330 41.00 3.52 -6.58
C ALA A 330 42.39 4.17 -6.49
N TYR A 331 43.42 3.44 -6.93
CA TYR A 331 44.77 3.96 -7.14
C TYR A 331 45.07 3.92 -8.64
N VAL A 332 45.49 5.03 -9.22
CA VAL A 332 45.56 5.23 -10.67
C VAL A 332 46.99 5.58 -11.08
N TYR A 333 47.53 4.85 -12.05
CA TYR A 333 48.75 5.27 -12.76
C TYR A 333 48.38 6.36 -13.74
N VAL A 334 49.07 7.50 -13.65
CA VAL A 334 48.85 8.67 -14.50
C VAL A 334 50.08 8.80 -15.40
N ASP A 335 49.89 8.76 -16.72
CA ASP A 335 50.98 8.73 -17.71
C ASP A 335 52.09 7.69 -17.38
N ASP A 336 53.38 8.05 -17.49
CA ASP A 336 54.57 7.22 -17.20
C ASP A 336 55.03 7.27 -15.72
N GLU A 337 54.16 7.71 -14.79
CA GLU A 337 54.55 7.80 -13.39
C GLU A 337 54.76 6.42 -12.75
N ARG A 338 55.89 6.25 -12.04
CA ARG A 338 56.25 5.00 -11.36
C ARG A 338 55.35 4.62 -10.18
N ASN A 339 54.64 5.58 -9.59
CA ASN A 339 53.83 5.39 -8.40
C ASN A 339 52.38 5.73 -8.69
N PRO A 340 51.41 4.87 -8.31
CA PRO A 340 50.00 5.16 -8.53
C PRO A 340 49.51 6.22 -7.54
N ARG A 341 48.66 7.13 -8.01
CA ARG A 341 48.05 8.19 -7.20
C ARG A 341 46.74 7.72 -6.64
N LYS A 342 46.42 8.15 -5.41
CA LYS A 342 45.08 7.98 -4.86
C LYS A 342 44.09 8.77 -5.71
N ALA A 343 43.01 8.14 -6.14
CA ALA A 343 41.97 8.79 -6.91
C ALA A 343 40.72 9.08 -6.06
N ARG A 344 40.04 10.17 -6.40
CA ARG A 344 38.77 10.60 -5.81
C ARG A 344 37.74 10.76 -6.91
N LEU A 345 36.62 10.08 -6.77
CA LEU A 345 35.45 10.22 -7.63
C LEU A 345 34.30 10.79 -6.78
N GLU A 346 33.70 11.89 -7.23
CA GLU A 346 32.50 12.42 -6.59
C GLU A 346 31.26 11.68 -7.13
N VAL A 347 30.57 10.98 -6.23
CA VAL A 347 29.47 10.08 -6.56
C VAL A 347 28.18 10.60 -5.92
N PRO A 348 27.06 10.67 -6.66
CA PRO A 348 25.76 10.98 -6.07
C PRO A 348 25.37 9.99 -4.96
N THR A 349 24.68 10.45 -3.92
CA THR A 349 24.30 9.62 -2.76
C THR A 349 23.55 8.34 -3.14
N ALA A 350 22.79 8.35 -4.24
CA ALA A 350 22.08 7.17 -4.76
C ALA A 350 23.01 6.00 -5.15
N LEU A 351 24.29 6.28 -5.40
CA LEU A 351 25.31 5.34 -5.87
C LEU A 351 26.44 5.11 -4.86
N ALA A 352 26.32 5.61 -3.63
CA ALA A 352 27.38 5.54 -2.61
C ALA A 352 27.79 4.10 -2.22
N THR A 353 26.93 3.12 -2.46
CA THR A 353 27.20 1.69 -2.22
C THR A 353 27.59 0.91 -3.48
N ALA A 354 27.58 1.56 -4.65
CA ALA A 354 27.88 0.89 -5.92
C ALA A 354 29.39 0.87 -6.18
N SER A 355 29.89 -0.26 -6.65
CA SER A 355 31.24 -0.33 -7.22
C SER A 355 31.19 0.34 -8.60
N LEU A 356 31.89 1.45 -8.78
CA LEU A 356 31.87 2.23 -10.03
C LEU A 356 33.17 2.13 -10.82
N LEU A 357 34.26 1.70 -10.17
CA LEU A 357 35.57 1.55 -10.76
C LEU A 357 36.07 0.11 -10.59
N CYS A 358 36.81 -0.39 -11.56
CA CYS A 358 37.53 -1.67 -11.47
C CYS A 358 38.99 -1.52 -11.89
N GLU A 359 39.80 -2.53 -11.59
CA GLU A 359 41.20 -2.59 -12.02
C GLU A 359 41.28 -2.58 -13.55
N GLU A 360 42.36 -2.00 -14.07
CA GLU A 360 42.66 -1.80 -15.49
C GLU A 360 41.69 -0.84 -16.23
N GLN A 361 40.75 -0.21 -15.52
CA GLN A 361 39.84 0.75 -16.13
C GLN A 361 40.57 2.07 -16.48
N PRO A 362 40.45 2.57 -17.72
CA PRO A 362 40.94 3.89 -18.08
C PRO A 362 40.05 4.97 -17.47
N VAL A 363 40.67 5.97 -16.86
CA VAL A 363 40.00 7.12 -16.22
C VAL A 363 40.68 8.42 -16.63
N ARG A 364 39.92 9.51 -16.55
CA ARG A 364 40.41 10.87 -16.84
C ARG A 364 40.10 11.78 -15.67
N GLY A 365 40.94 12.77 -15.44
CA GLY A 365 40.74 13.69 -14.35
C GLY A 365 41.82 14.74 -14.23
N HIS A 366 41.77 15.46 -13.12
CA HIS A 366 42.72 16.52 -12.80
C HIS A 366 43.46 16.17 -11.53
N VAL A 367 44.77 16.44 -11.51
CA VAL A 367 45.55 16.30 -10.28
C VAL A 367 45.27 17.51 -9.39
N ASP A 368 44.76 17.26 -8.18
CA ASP A 368 44.45 18.31 -7.22
C ASP A 368 45.71 18.85 -6.51
N ALA A 369 45.54 19.88 -5.68
CA ALA A 369 46.64 20.49 -4.95
C ALA A 369 47.29 19.55 -3.92
N ASP A 370 46.60 18.48 -3.52
CA ASP A 370 47.07 17.46 -2.58
C ASP A 370 47.77 16.28 -3.31
N GLY A 371 47.91 16.38 -4.65
CA GLY A 371 48.54 15.37 -5.49
C GLY A 371 47.67 14.14 -5.80
N GLN A 372 46.39 14.16 -5.42
CA GLN A 372 45.41 13.12 -5.74
C GLN A 372 44.80 13.35 -7.12
N LEU A 373 44.32 12.28 -7.75
CA LEU A 373 43.60 12.38 -9.02
C LEU A 373 42.10 12.55 -8.76
N ALA A 374 41.57 13.75 -8.98
CA ALA A 374 40.13 13.98 -9.03
C ALA A 374 39.60 13.49 -10.38
N ILE A 375 38.92 12.34 -10.40
CA ILE A 375 38.34 11.74 -11.61
C ILE A 375 37.18 12.61 -12.07
N GLU A 376 37.20 12.99 -13.35
CA GLU A 376 36.09 13.63 -14.03
C GLU A 376 35.22 12.53 -14.67
N PRO A 377 34.02 12.24 -14.14
CA PRO A 377 33.24 11.10 -14.61
C PRO A 377 32.61 11.34 -15.98
N GLU A 378 33.05 10.55 -16.96
CA GLU A 378 32.38 10.43 -18.26
C GLU A 378 31.17 9.48 -18.15
N TRP A 379 30.06 9.95 -17.57
CA TRP A 379 28.85 9.13 -17.42
C TRP A 379 28.28 8.68 -18.78
N ARG A 380 28.11 7.36 -18.95
CA ARG A 380 27.38 6.81 -20.12
C ARG A 380 25.95 7.31 -20.11
N THR A 381 25.35 7.66 -21.24
CA THR A 381 23.93 8.07 -21.28
C THR A 381 23.00 6.90 -20.90
N ALA A 382 21.81 7.20 -20.38
CA ALA A 382 20.80 6.16 -20.08
C ALA A 382 20.47 5.32 -21.33
N THR A 383 20.35 5.98 -22.49
CA THR A 383 20.08 5.33 -23.78
C THR A 383 21.18 4.34 -24.17
N ASP A 384 22.45 4.71 -23.97
CA ASP A 384 23.59 3.85 -24.31
C ASP A 384 23.83 2.76 -23.27
N ALA A 385 23.58 3.04 -21.99
CA ALA A 385 23.74 2.09 -20.90
C ALA A 385 22.68 0.99 -20.97
N LEU A 386 21.42 1.36 -21.20
CA LEU A 386 20.29 0.43 -21.25
C LEU A 386 20.06 -0.17 -22.64
N ARG A 387 20.99 -0.02 -23.60
CA ARG A 387 20.79 -0.48 -24.98
C ARG A 387 20.47 -1.97 -25.08
N ASP A 388 21.08 -2.77 -24.21
CA ASP A 388 20.95 -4.24 -24.22
C ASP A 388 19.69 -4.73 -23.48
N TYR A 389 18.94 -3.83 -22.81
CA TYR A 389 17.67 -4.14 -22.16
C TYR A 389 16.54 -4.13 -23.21
N ALA A 390 16.46 -5.23 -23.98
CA ALA A 390 15.46 -5.44 -25.01
C ALA A 390 14.20 -6.17 -24.47
N SER A 391 13.11 -6.12 -25.22
CA SER A 391 11.92 -6.94 -24.94
C SER A 391 12.29 -8.43 -24.87
N GLY A 392 11.73 -9.14 -23.89
CA GLY A 392 12.01 -10.54 -23.57
C GLY A 392 13.21 -10.77 -22.65
N THR A 393 13.93 -9.73 -22.24
CA THR A 393 15.09 -9.88 -21.35
C THR A 393 14.74 -9.68 -19.88
N THR A 394 15.41 -10.40 -18.99
CA THR A 394 15.29 -10.24 -17.54
C THR A 394 16.41 -9.35 -17.03
N VAL A 395 16.05 -8.24 -16.39
CA VAL A 395 16.99 -7.17 -16.05
C VAL A 395 16.90 -6.82 -14.57
N ALA A 396 18.02 -6.45 -13.97
CA ALA A 396 18.07 -6.00 -12.59
C ALA A 396 17.79 -4.50 -12.46
N GLY A 397 17.08 -4.13 -11.41
CA GLY A 397 16.87 -2.75 -10.99
C GLY A 397 16.74 -2.63 -9.48
N ARG A 398 16.91 -1.41 -8.96
CA ARG A 398 16.87 -1.14 -7.53
C ARG A 398 15.51 -0.61 -7.11
N VAL A 399 14.87 -1.23 -6.13
CA VAL A 399 13.59 -0.78 -5.58
C VAL A 399 13.78 0.55 -4.86
N THR A 400 13.12 1.61 -5.31
CA THR A 400 13.22 2.94 -4.69
C THR A 400 12.04 3.24 -3.77
N PHE A 401 10.92 2.55 -3.98
CA PHE A 401 9.66 2.79 -3.29
C PHE A 401 8.74 1.56 -3.34
N VAL A 402 7.98 1.29 -2.27
CA VAL A 402 7.01 0.18 -2.19
C VAL A 402 5.75 0.64 -1.42
N CYS A 403 4.58 0.30 -1.96
CA CYS A 403 3.25 0.45 -1.36
C CYS A 403 2.50 -0.90 -1.42
N GLU A 404 1.24 -0.92 -0.96
CA GLU A 404 0.41 -2.14 -0.94
C GLU A 404 0.23 -2.75 -2.33
N ASP A 405 -0.06 -1.93 -3.35
CA ASP A 405 -0.41 -2.36 -4.72
C ASP A 405 0.55 -1.81 -5.80
N MET A 406 1.67 -1.20 -5.43
CA MET A 406 2.63 -0.62 -6.39
C MET A 406 4.04 -0.50 -5.80
N PHE A 407 5.07 -0.60 -6.64
CA PHE A 407 6.44 -0.22 -6.29
C PHE A 407 7.12 0.52 -7.45
N LYS A 408 8.24 1.19 -7.17
CA LYS A 408 9.10 1.81 -8.18
C LYS A 408 10.47 1.15 -8.21
N ILE A 409 10.99 0.94 -9.41
CA ILE A 409 12.29 0.32 -9.67
C ILE A 409 13.16 1.24 -10.54
N MET A 410 14.37 1.53 -10.07
CA MET A 410 15.37 2.32 -10.79
C MET A 410 16.23 1.40 -11.64
N LEU A 411 16.16 1.56 -12.96
CA LEU A 411 17.00 0.85 -13.94
C LEU A 411 18.28 1.65 -14.24
N TYR A 412 18.22 2.98 -14.13
CA TYR A 412 19.37 3.86 -14.32
C TYR A 412 19.26 5.11 -13.42
N PRO A 413 20.32 5.50 -12.70
CA PRO A 413 20.31 6.63 -11.77
C PRO A 413 20.31 8.00 -12.46
N ALA A 414 19.80 9.04 -11.80
CA ALA A 414 19.95 10.42 -12.27
C ALA A 414 21.41 10.89 -12.07
N LEU A 415 22.07 11.31 -13.15
CA LEU A 415 23.50 11.63 -13.19
C LEU A 415 23.74 12.99 -13.86
N SER A 416 24.55 13.86 -13.24
CA SER A 416 24.97 15.18 -13.78
C SER A 416 23.82 16.03 -14.34
N GLY A 417 22.70 16.13 -13.60
CA GLY A 417 21.53 16.93 -14.00
C GLY A 417 20.66 16.28 -15.09
N ARG A 418 20.99 15.08 -15.56
CA ARG A 418 20.16 14.27 -16.46
C ARG A 418 19.21 13.39 -15.65
N ALA A 419 17.99 13.21 -16.16
CA ALA A 419 16.99 12.36 -15.53
C ALA A 419 17.45 10.90 -15.53
N GLY A 420 17.18 10.20 -14.42
CA GLY A 420 17.32 8.75 -14.34
C GLY A 420 16.14 8.03 -14.98
N VAL A 421 16.24 6.72 -15.11
CA VAL A 421 15.16 5.84 -15.57
C VAL A 421 14.60 5.09 -14.36
N GLU A 422 13.43 5.55 -13.90
CA GLU A 422 12.65 4.92 -12.83
C GLU A 422 11.30 4.47 -13.39
N VAL A 423 11.00 3.18 -13.22
CA VAL A 423 9.80 2.54 -13.73
C VAL A 423 8.84 2.27 -12.57
N THR A 424 7.57 2.61 -12.74
CA THR A 424 6.52 2.31 -11.77
C THR A 424 5.83 1.01 -12.16
N VAL A 425 5.79 0.04 -11.25
CA VAL A 425 5.20 -1.28 -11.47
C VAL A 425 4.01 -1.45 -10.52
N ARG A 426 2.84 -1.75 -11.08
CA ARG A 426 1.59 -1.91 -10.31
C ARG A 426 1.27 -3.39 -10.14
N GLY A 427 0.85 -3.77 -8.94
CA GLY A 427 0.49 -5.15 -8.57
C GLY A 427 -0.52 -5.81 -9.52
N PRO A 428 -1.65 -5.16 -9.86
CA PRO A 428 -2.62 -5.74 -10.80
C PRO A 428 -2.06 -6.04 -12.19
N GLU A 429 -1.15 -5.20 -12.69
CA GLU A 429 -0.48 -5.40 -13.99
C GLU A 429 0.60 -6.48 -13.87
N LEU A 430 1.35 -6.49 -12.78
CA LEU A 430 2.39 -7.45 -12.46
C LEU A 430 1.86 -8.88 -12.26
N PHE A 431 0.70 -9.01 -11.64
CA PHE A 431 0.08 -10.29 -11.29
C PHE A 431 -0.90 -10.81 -12.34
N ALA A 432 -1.16 -10.02 -13.39
CA ALA A 432 -2.04 -10.44 -14.47
C ALA A 432 -1.51 -11.74 -15.12
N GLY A 433 -2.29 -12.83 -15.00
CA GLY A 433 -1.94 -14.13 -15.58
C GLY A 433 -0.86 -14.92 -14.81
N SER A 434 -0.36 -14.44 -13.66
CA SER A 434 0.68 -15.14 -12.88
C SER A 434 0.12 -16.15 -11.86
N GLY A 435 -1.20 -16.17 -11.64
CA GLY A 435 -1.86 -17.01 -10.63
C GLY A 435 -1.72 -16.48 -9.19
N ILE A 436 -1.08 -15.33 -9.00
CA ILE A 436 -0.99 -14.62 -7.71
C ILE A 436 -2.22 -13.71 -7.57
N ASP A 437 -2.71 -13.53 -6.33
CA ASP A 437 -3.81 -12.60 -6.06
C ASP A 437 -3.44 -11.19 -6.53
N MET A 438 -4.28 -10.60 -7.39
CA MET A 438 -4.07 -9.25 -7.93
C MET A 438 -4.06 -8.17 -6.84
N ASN A 439 -4.58 -8.47 -5.65
CA ASN A 439 -4.59 -7.59 -4.48
C ASN A 439 -3.54 -7.96 -3.42
N ALA A 440 -2.57 -8.82 -3.75
CA ALA A 440 -1.50 -9.17 -2.82
C ALA A 440 -0.69 -7.94 -2.40
N ASP A 441 -0.44 -7.81 -1.09
CA ASP A 441 0.35 -6.71 -0.52
C ASP A 441 1.84 -6.89 -0.87
N LEU A 442 2.40 -5.92 -1.59
CA LEU A 442 3.79 -5.93 -2.03
C LEU A 442 4.79 -5.53 -0.93
N ARG A 443 4.34 -4.87 0.14
CA ARG A 443 5.19 -4.40 1.25
C ARG A 443 5.94 -5.51 2.00
N PRO A 444 5.34 -6.67 2.33
CA PRO A 444 6.08 -7.79 2.93
C PRO A 444 7.06 -8.47 1.95
N MET A 445 6.90 -8.25 0.65
CA MET A 445 7.62 -9.00 -0.39
C MET A 445 8.86 -8.26 -0.90
N LEU A 446 8.83 -6.93 -0.88
CA LEU A 446 9.85 -6.06 -1.45
C LEU A 446 10.36 -5.05 -0.43
N THR A 447 11.68 -4.86 -0.37
CA THR A 447 12.30 -3.86 0.51
C THR A 447 12.88 -2.71 -0.29
N ARG A 448 12.71 -1.48 0.19
CA ARG A 448 13.36 -0.30 -0.39
C ARG A 448 14.88 -0.46 -0.37
N GLY A 449 15.53 -0.22 -1.50
CA GLY A 449 16.97 -0.35 -1.68
C GLY A 449 17.42 -1.72 -2.17
N GLN A 450 16.54 -2.72 -2.15
CA GLN A 450 16.79 -4.07 -2.65
C GLN A 450 16.95 -4.08 -4.18
N THR A 451 17.89 -4.86 -4.70
CA THR A 451 17.97 -5.16 -6.13
C THR A 451 17.04 -6.32 -6.46
N ILE A 452 16.17 -6.14 -7.45
CA ILE A 452 15.26 -7.19 -7.95
C ILE A 452 15.40 -7.32 -9.46
N ALA A 453 15.14 -8.52 -9.96
CA ALA A 453 15.08 -8.81 -11.39
C ALA A 453 13.64 -8.70 -11.90
N MET A 454 13.44 -8.12 -13.07
CA MET A 454 12.15 -7.97 -13.73
C MET A 454 12.28 -8.33 -15.20
N ARG A 455 11.27 -8.95 -15.79
CA ARG A 455 11.26 -9.25 -17.22
C ARG A 455 10.70 -8.06 -18.00
N VAL A 456 11.41 -7.62 -19.04
CA VAL A 456 10.98 -6.53 -19.92
C VAL A 456 10.04 -7.12 -20.97
N GLU A 457 8.76 -6.77 -20.94
CA GLU A 457 7.79 -7.19 -21.97
C GLU A 457 7.81 -6.22 -23.16
N GLU A 458 7.81 -4.93 -22.88
CA GLU A 458 7.78 -3.89 -23.89
C GLU A 458 8.61 -2.68 -23.46
N ARG A 459 9.24 -2.03 -24.44
CA ARG A 459 10.01 -0.81 -24.25
C ARG A 459 9.73 0.15 -25.41
N ASP A 460 9.12 1.29 -25.10
CA ASP A 460 8.87 2.38 -26.05
C ASP A 460 9.40 3.70 -25.48
N GLY A 461 10.62 4.08 -25.86
CA GLY A 461 11.28 5.26 -25.32
C GLY A 461 11.49 5.17 -23.80
N ASP A 462 10.77 6.01 -23.05
CA ASP A 462 10.76 6.07 -21.58
C ASP A 462 9.66 5.21 -20.94
N ASP A 463 8.78 4.59 -21.75
CA ASP A 463 7.74 3.67 -21.26
C ASP A 463 8.28 2.24 -21.20
N TRP A 464 8.18 1.65 -20.00
CA TRP A 464 8.65 0.30 -19.70
C TRP A 464 7.50 -0.54 -19.17
N LEU A 465 7.24 -1.68 -19.82
CA LEU A 465 6.33 -2.69 -19.32
C LEU A 465 7.15 -3.84 -18.73
N LEU A 466 6.96 -4.08 -17.43
CA LEU A 466 7.71 -5.08 -16.67
C LEU A 466 6.76 -6.16 -16.13
N SER A 467 7.18 -7.42 -16.21
CA SER A 467 6.47 -8.59 -15.70
C SER A 467 7.33 -9.40 -14.72
N LEU A 468 6.73 -10.38 -14.06
CA LEU A 468 7.46 -11.31 -13.21
C LEU A 468 8.35 -12.23 -14.05
N PRO A 469 9.66 -12.32 -13.76
CA PRO A 469 10.53 -13.29 -14.42
C PRO A 469 10.27 -14.71 -13.92
N ASP A 470 10.69 -15.69 -14.71
CA ASP A 470 10.76 -17.07 -14.27
C ASP A 470 11.97 -17.26 -13.34
N ALA A 471 11.84 -18.17 -12.37
CA ALA A 471 12.92 -18.45 -11.41
C ALA A 471 14.21 -19.01 -12.06
N HIS A 472 14.15 -19.39 -13.34
CA HIS A 472 15.24 -19.95 -14.13
C HIS A 472 15.74 -18.97 -15.20
N ASP A 473 15.17 -17.76 -15.27
CA ASP A 473 15.59 -16.75 -16.23
C ASP A 473 17.01 -16.28 -15.92
N THR A 474 17.79 -16.07 -16.98
CA THR A 474 19.12 -15.48 -16.85
C THR A 474 18.97 -13.97 -16.72
N VAL A 475 19.38 -13.43 -15.57
CA VAL A 475 19.37 -11.98 -15.31
C VAL A 475 20.56 -11.35 -16.06
N LEU A 476 20.28 -10.42 -16.96
CA LEU A 476 21.30 -9.61 -17.60
C LEU A 476 22.02 -8.76 -16.54
N SER A 477 23.34 -8.73 -16.64
CA SER A 477 24.16 -7.89 -15.77
C SER A 477 23.76 -6.43 -15.91
N ALA A 478 23.67 -5.71 -14.80
CA ALA A 478 23.38 -4.29 -14.84
C ALA A 478 24.48 -3.56 -15.62
N PRO A 479 24.13 -2.50 -16.38
CA PRO A 479 25.13 -1.82 -17.19
C PRO A 479 26.22 -1.19 -16.32
N SER A 480 27.38 -0.87 -16.89
CA SER A 480 28.29 0.04 -16.22
C SER A 480 27.87 1.49 -16.44
N LEU A 481 28.01 2.32 -15.40
CA LEU A 481 27.74 3.76 -15.50
C LEU A 481 28.93 4.54 -16.07
N LEU A 482 30.13 3.98 -15.98
CA LEU A 482 31.37 4.52 -16.55
C LEU A 482 31.87 3.60 -17.66
N PRO A 483 32.53 4.13 -18.70
CA PRO A 483 33.19 3.31 -19.72
C PRO A 483 34.19 2.34 -19.09
N GLY A 484 34.06 1.05 -19.43
CA GLY A 484 34.95 -0.01 -18.93
C GLY A 484 34.84 -0.35 -17.45
N GLY A 485 33.86 0.22 -16.72
CA GLY A 485 33.67 -0.07 -15.30
C GLY A 485 32.83 -1.33 -15.04
N PRO A 486 32.68 -1.72 -13.77
CA PRO A 486 31.83 -2.84 -13.37
C PRO A 486 30.33 -2.49 -13.46
N ALA A 487 29.49 -3.50 -13.33
CA ALA A 487 28.04 -3.35 -13.21
C ALA A 487 27.66 -2.55 -11.96
N TRP A 488 26.73 -1.59 -12.09
CA TRP A 488 26.37 -0.73 -10.97
C TRP A 488 25.44 -1.38 -9.93
N LEU A 489 24.83 -2.51 -10.28
CA LEU A 489 24.04 -3.35 -9.38
C LEU A 489 24.59 -4.77 -9.32
N GLU A 490 24.64 -5.31 -8.11
CA GLU A 490 24.87 -6.72 -7.87
C GLU A 490 23.61 -7.53 -8.24
N THR A 491 23.75 -8.53 -9.11
CA THR A 491 22.61 -9.28 -9.69
C THR A 491 22.41 -10.67 -9.10
N SER A 492 23.36 -11.17 -8.31
CA SER A 492 23.36 -12.54 -7.76
C SER A 492 22.12 -12.90 -6.94
N ALA A 493 21.55 -11.93 -6.20
CA ALA A 493 20.35 -12.12 -5.35
C ALA A 493 19.06 -11.55 -5.96
N ALA A 494 19.08 -11.16 -7.23
CA ALA A 494 17.98 -10.38 -7.82
C ALA A 494 16.66 -11.17 -7.98
N LEU A 495 16.69 -12.51 -7.99
CA LEU A 495 15.50 -13.37 -8.10
C LEU A 495 14.98 -13.88 -6.74
N ASP A 496 15.67 -13.60 -5.62
CA ASP A 496 15.37 -14.17 -4.30
C ASP A 496 14.02 -13.74 -3.70
N TYR A 497 13.40 -12.73 -4.28
CA TYR A 497 12.08 -12.23 -3.88
C TYR A 497 10.92 -13.06 -4.46
N LEU A 498 11.13 -13.79 -5.57
CA LEU A 498 10.08 -14.58 -6.24
C LEU A 498 9.46 -15.67 -5.35
N PRO A 499 10.22 -16.44 -4.54
CA PRO A 499 9.64 -17.41 -3.61
C PRO A 499 8.73 -16.75 -2.57
N ARG A 500 9.09 -15.55 -2.08
CA ARG A 500 8.28 -14.79 -1.10
C ARG A 500 6.98 -14.28 -1.72
N LEU A 501 7.03 -13.93 -3.01
CA LEU A 501 5.83 -13.57 -3.78
C LEU A 501 4.83 -14.73 -3.87
N ARG A 502 5.35 -15.93 -4.10
CA ARG A 502 4.55 -17.14 -4.33
C ARG A 502 4.05 -17.79 -3.03
N SER A 503 4.56 -17.39 -1.87
CA SER A 503 4.23 -18.03 -0.59
C SER A 503 2.97 -17.50 0.12
N HIS A 504 2.13 -16.69 -0.54
CA HIS A 504 0.90 -16.10 0.05
C HIS A 504 1.09 -15.52 1.46
N SER A 505 2.28 -15.00 1.74
CA SER A 505 2.64 -14.60 3.10
C SER A 505 2.02 -13.24 3.40
N THR A 506 1.08 -13.22 4.34
CA THR A 506 0.59 -11.96 4.91
C THR A 506 1.63 -11.43 5.90
N LEU A 507 1.58 -10.14 6.25
CA LEU A 507 2.48 -9.55 7.25
C LEU A 507 2.42 -10.29 8.61
N ALA A 508 1.34 -11.04 8.86
CA ALA A 508 1.14 -11.86 10.06
C ALA A 508 1.95 -13.18 10.06
N ASP A 509 2.43 -13.63 8.90
CA ASP A 509 3.13 -14.92 8.73
C ASP A 509 4.66 -14.77 8.76
N VAL A 510 5.18 -13.54 8.83
CA VAL A 510 6.62 -13.26 8.88
C VAL A 510 7.13 -13.49 10.32
N PRO A 511 8.14 -14.36 10.53
CA PRO A 511 8.73 -14.58 11.86
C PRO A 511 9.23 -13.27 12.47
N VAL A 512 8.91 -13.04 13.75
CA VAL A 512 9.28 -11.82 14.48
C VAL A 512 10.79 -11.59 14.43
N GLU A 513 11.57 -12.66 14.44
CA GLU A 513 13.03 -12.63 14.37
C GLU A 513 13.55 -12.00 13.06
N GLN A 514 12.86 -12.21 11.93
CA GLN A 514 13.21 -11.59 10.64
C GLN A 514 12.77 -10.13 10.52
N LEU A 515 11.70 -9.75 11.23
CA LEU A 515 11.29 -8.34 11.32
C LEU A 515 12.25 -7.54 12.22
N LEU A 516 12.83 -8.20 13.23
CA LEU A 516 13.81 -7.60 14.14
C LEU A 516 15.22 -7.49 13.53
N THR A 517 15.59 -8.30 12.53
CA THR A 517 16.88 -8.15 11.83
C THR A 517 16.92 -6.96 10.87
N THR A 518 15.75 -6.47 10.42
CA THR A 518 15.61 -5.23 9.62
C THR A 518 15.57 -3.95 10.45
N VAL A 519 15.76 -4.06 11.76
CA VAL A 519 15.56 -2.95 12.70
C VAL A 519 16.90 -2.52 13.28
N ASP A 520 17.46 -1.44 12.72
CA ASP A 520 18.81 -0.97 13.04
C ASP A 520 18.94 -0.34 14.45
N THR A 521 17.83 -0.14 15.18
CA THR A 521 17.81 0.52 16.49
C THR A 521 16.81 -0.09 17.48
N VAL A 522 17.16 -0.05 18.78
CA VAL A 522 16.31 -0.58 19.88
C VAL A 522 14.94 0.11 19.96
N GLU A 523 14.86 1.39 19.57
CA GLU A 523 13.61 2.16 19.59
C GLU A 523 12.64 1.72 18.48
N ALA A 524 13.16 1.41 17.29
CA ALA A 524 12.37 0.83 16.21
C ALA A 524 11.92 -0.61 16.53
N ALA A 525 12.69 -1.36 17.33
CA ALA A 525 12.30 -2.69 17.80
C ALA A 525 11.15 -2.60 18.81
N GLN A 526 11.24 -1.66 19.76
CA GLN A 526 10.16 -1.38 20.71
C GLN A 526 8.89 -0.91 20.02
N THR A 527 9.01 -0.13 18.95
CA THR A 527 7.87 0.36 18.15
C THR A 527 7.19 -0.78 17.41
N THR A 528 7.98 -1.69 16.83
CA THR A 528 7.48 -2.89 16.14
C THR A 528 6.80 -3.86 17.11
N ILE A 529 7.38 -4.10 18.29
CA ILE A 529 6.78 -4.95 19.33
C ILE A 529 5.47 -4.36 19.85
N ARG A 530 5.38 -3.03 20.06
CA ARG A 530 4.13 -2.37 20.47
C ARG A 530 3.06 -2.48 19.38
N ARG A 531 3.43 -2.34 18.11
CA ARG A 531 2.51 -2.54 16.97
C ARG A 531 1.98 -3.97 16.90
N MET A 532 2.86 -4.97 17.06
CA MET A 532 2.47 -6.37 17.09
C MET A 532 1.57 -6.71 18.28
N HIS A 533 1.87 -6.16 19.47
CA HIS A 533 1.05 -6.36 20.65
C HIS A 533 -0.36 -5.76 20.48
N ALA A 534 -0.46 -4.58 19.87
CA ALA A 534 -1.75 -3.96 19.55
C ALA A 534 -2.56 -4.80 18.54
N GLN A 535 -1.91 -5.30 17.49
CA GLN A 535 -2.56 -6.18 16.50
C GLN A 535 -3.02 -7.52 17.12
N LEU A 536 -2.25 -8.11 18.05
CA LEU A 536 -2.66 -9.31 18.77
C LEU A 536 -3.88 -9.05 19.66
N VAL A 537 -3.94 -7.89 20.33
CA VAL A 537 -5.10 -7.50 21.14
C VAL A 537 -6.34 -7.35 20.27
N GLU A 538 -6.22 -6.68 19.12
CA GLU A 538 -7.33 -6.51 18.16
C GLU A 538 -7.82 -7.85 17.59
N LEU A 539 -6.90 -8.72 17.14
CA LEU A 539 -7.24 -10.07 16.68
C LEU A 539 -7.93 -10.89 17.78
N SER A 540 -7.50 -10.76 19.03
CA SER A 540 -8.14 -11.43 20.15
C SER A 540 -9.56 -10.93 20.41
N GLN A 541 -9.82 -9.63 20.21
CA GLN A 541 -11.14 -9.02 20.35
C GLN A 541 -12.07 -9.46 19.21
N ASN A 542 -11.57 -9.44 17.97
CA ASN A 542 -12.31 -9.93 16.82
C ASN A 542 -12.67 -11.41 16.99
N ASN A 543 -11.73 -12.26 17.40
CA ASN A 543 -12.01 -13.68 17.66
C ASN A 543 -13.09 -13.88 18.73
N ARG A 544 -13.16 -13.03 19.77
CA ARG A 544 -14.26 -13.09 20.75
C ARG A 544 -15.59 -12.73 20.10
N GLN A 545 -15.64 -11.63 19.35
CA GLN A 545 -16.86 -11.19 18.66
C GLN A 545 -17.38 -12.27 17.69
N HIS A 546 -16.50 -12.87 16.91
CA HIS A 546 -16.86 -13.96 15.99
C HIS A 546 -17.40 -15.19 16.75
N ASN A 547 -16.82 -15.53 17.91
CA ASN A 547 -17.34 -16.64 18.73
C ASN A 547 -18.71 -16.33 19.33
N ASP A 548 -18.96 -15.09 19.75
CA ASP A 548 -20.27 -14.65 20.25
C ASP A 548 -21.33 -14.70 19.14
N ASP A 549 -20.97 -14.28 17.92
CA ASP A 549 -21.82 -14.35 16.74
C ASP A 549 -22.17 -15.81 16.38
N ILE A 550 -21.19 -16.71 16.43
CA ILE A 550 -21.42 -18.15 16.24
C ILE A 550 -22.36 -18.69 17.32
N GLY A 551 -22.22 -18.25 18.57
CA GLY A 551 -23.12 -18.60 19.67
C GLY A 551 -24.57 -18.22 19.36
N ARG A 552 -24.80 -16.95 19.01
CA ARG A 552 -26.12 -16.42 18.65
C ARG A 552 -26.74 -17.15 17.45
N LEU A 553 -25.97 -17.38 16.39
CA LEU A 553 -26.47 -18.09 15.20
C LEU A 553 -26.83 -19.56 15.50
N ARG A 554 -26.14 -20.20 16.44
CA ARG A 554 -26.50 -21.55 16.92
C ARG A 554 -27.81 -21.55 17.70
N GLU A 555 -28.03 -20.55 18.56
CA GLU A 555 -29.27 -20.40 19.30
C GLU A 555 -30.46 -20.12 18.37
N GLU A 556 -30.30 -19.22 17.39
CA GLU A 556 -31.31 -18.95 16.38
C GLU A 556 -31.66 -20.18 15.56
N ASN A 557 -30.65 -20.93 15.08
CA ASN A 557 -30.87 -22.18 14.38
C ASN A 557 -31.59 -23.24 15.24
N ALA A 558 -31.24 -23.33 16.53
CA ALA A 558 -31.90 -24.25 17.46
C ALA A 558 -33.36 -23.85 17.72
N LYS A 559 -33.66 -22.55 17.75
CA LYS A 559 -35.03 -22.04 17.83
C LYS A 559 -35.82 -22.36 16.57
N LEU A 560 -35.30 -22.01 15.38
CA LEU A 560 -35.96 -22.29 14.10
C LEU A 560 -36.24 -23.79 13.89
N LYS A 561 -35.33 -24.67 14.33
CA LYS A 561 -35.56 -26.12 14.28
C LYS A 561 -36.72 -26.55 15.19
N ARG A 562 -36.84 -25.97 16.38
CA ARG A 562 -37.98 -26.24 17.29
C ARG A 562 -39.28 -25.73 16.70
N ASP A 563 -39.30 -24.48 16.24
CA ASP A 563 -40.49 -23.87 15.65
C ASP A 563 -40.96 -24.67 14.42
N ASN A 564 -40.05 -25.09 13.53
CA ASN A 564 -40.39 -25.96 12.40
C ASN A 564 -40.95 -27.31 12.85
N HIS A 565 -40.37 -27.94 13.87
CA HIS A 565 -40.87 -29.21 14.39
C HIS A 565 -42.27 -29.06 15.00
N ASP A 566 -42.52 -27.97 15.73
CA ASP A 566 -43.83 -27.68 16.32
C ASP A 566 -44.87 -27.40 15.22
N TYR A 567 -44.49 -26.71 14.13
CA TYR A 567 -45.33 -26.53 12.95
C TYR A 567 -45.64 -27.84 12.24
N GLU A 568 -44.65 -28.70 12.03
CA GLU A 568 -44.85 -30.03 11.42
C GLU A 568 -45.80 -30.89 12.28
N LYS A 569 -45.61 -30.89 13.59
CA LYS A 569 -46.47 -31.62 14.52
C LYS A 569 -47.90 -31.09 14.53
N ALA A 570 -48.08 -29.77 14.50
CA ALA A 570 -49.41 -29.17 14.42
C ALA A 570 -50.14 -29.51 13.09
N LEU A 571 -49.40 -29.63 11.99
CA LEU A 571 -49.90 -30.10 10.70
C LEU A 571 -50.32 -31.57 10.73
N GLU A 572 -49.54 -32.43 11.41
CA GLU A 572 -49.88 -33.84 11.60
C GLU A 572 -51.14 -34.02 12.47
N ASP A 573 -51.22 -33.31 13.60
CA ASP A 573 -52.32 -33.44 14.57
C ASP A 573 -53.67 -32.91 14.02
N ALA A 574 -53.65 -31.87 13.18
CA ALA A 574 -54.87 -31.25 12.65
C ALA A 574 -55.56 -32.04 11.52
N ASN A 575 -54.87 -33.02 10.90
CA ASN A 575 -55.26 -33.77 9.69
C ASN A 575 -56.41 -33.11 8.89
N PRO A 576 -56.16 -31.98 8.21
CA PRO A 576 -57.20 -31.17 7.57
C PRO A 576 -57.90 -31.92 6.42
N LEU A 577 -57.32 -33.02 5.94
CA LEU A 577 -57.87 -33.84 4.86
C LEU A 577 -58.88 -34.89 5.38
N ALA A 578 -58.92 -35.18 6.69
CA ALA A 578 -59.81 -36.20 7.26
C ALA A 578 -61.30 -35.94 6.99
N VAL A 579 -61.71 -34.68 6.85
CA VAL A 579 -63.12 -34.29 6.59
C VAL A 579 -63.62 -34.75 5.20
N PHE A 580 -62.69 -35.03 4.28
CA PHE A 580 -62.97 -35.42 2.90
C PHE A 580 -62.91 -36.93 2.67
N SER A 581 -62.43 -37.70 3.63
CA SER A 581 -62.35 -39.16 3.52
C SER A 581 -63.74 -39.79 3.30
N GLY A 582 -63.83 -40.78 2.40
CA GLY A 582 -65.08 -41.49 2.10
C GLY A 582 -66.13 -40.70 1.30
N ARG A 583 -65.77 -39.53 0.74
CA ARG A 583 -66.68 -38.71 -0.09
C ARG A 583 -66.52 -38.91 -1.61
N PHE A 584 -65.63 -39.80 -2.04
CA PHE A 584 -65.29 -40.02 -3.44
C PHE A 584 -65.99 -41.27 -4.00
N ALA A 585 -66.12 -41.35 -5.33
CA ALA A 585 -66.80 -42.47 -5.99
C ALA A 585 -65.98 -43.77 -5.96
N SER A 586 -64.67 -43.67 -5.78
CA SER A 586 -63.76 -44.82 -5.62
C SER A 586 -62.60 -44.48 -4.70
N LEU A 587 -62.02 -45.52 -4.08
CA LEU A 587 -60.82 -45.38 -3.23
C LEU A 587 -59.60 -44.88 -4.03
N ARG A 588 -59.54 -45.20 -5.33
CA ARG A 588 -58.52 -44.68 -6.24
C ARG A 588 -58.60 -43.16 -6.38
N GLU A 589 -59.80 -42.66 -6.65
CA GLU A 589 -60.03 -41.21 -6.80
C GLU A 589 -59.75 -40.45 -5.50
N GLU A 590 -60.13 -41.03 -4.36
CA GLU A 590 -59.82 -40.49 -3.03
C GLU A 590 -58.30 -40.36 -2.82
N LEU A 591 -57.54 -41.44 -3.07
CA LEU A 591 -56.09 -41.44 -2.89
C LEU A 591 -55.37 -40.48 -3.86
N ASP A 592 -55.79 -40.42 -5.12
CA ASP A 592 -55.24 -39.48 -6.11
C ASP A 592 -55.46 -38.02 -5.65
N TRP A 593 -56.65 -37.71 -5.15
CA TRP A 593 -56.96 -36.39 -4.61
C TRP A 593 -56.14 -36.08 -3.35
N MET A 594 -56.06 -37.01 -2.40
CA MET A 594 -55.33 -36.82 -1.15
C MET A 594 -53.83 -36.58 -1.39
N LEU A 595 -53.20 -37.29 -2.33
CA LEU A 595 -51.79 -37.08 -2.69
C LEU A 595 -51.56 -35.68 -3.25
N ARG A 596 -52.45 -35.21 -4.13
CA ARG A 596 -52.39 -33.86 -4.70
C ARG A 596 -52.63 -32.79 -3.64
N ALA A 597 -53.66 -32.95 -2.81
CA ALA A 597 -53.98 -32.02 -1.73
C ALA A 597 -52.84 -31.93 -0.71
N GLN A 598 -52.27 -33.08 -0.31
CA GLN A 598 -51.15 -33.12 0.62
C GLN A 598 -49.89 -32.49 0.03
N SER A 599 -49.62 -32.66 -1.26
CA SER A 599 -48.53 -31.94 -1.94
C SER A 599 -48.69 -30.42 -1.86
N LEU A 600 -49.93 -29.93 -1.87
CA LEU A 600 -50.20 -28.49 -1.76
C LEU A 600 -49.93 -27.96 -0.36
N LEU A 601 -50.24 -28.76 0.67
CA LEU A 601 -50.06 -28.42 2.08
C LEU A 601 -48.60 -28.56 2.55
N GLN A 602 -47.90 -29.60 2.09
CA GLN A 602 -46.59 -29.98 2.63
C GLN A 602 -45.40 -29.33 1.92
N PHE A 603 -45.52 -29.01 0.63
CA PHE A 603 -44.42 -28.40 -0.14
C PHE A 603 -44.71 -26.95 -0.46
N THR A 604 -43.68 -26.12 -0.53
CA THR A 604 -43.82 -24.74 -1.03
C THR A 604 -44.04 -24.72 -2.55
N VAL A 605 -44.50 -23.57 -3.09
CA VAL A 605 -44.64 -23.38 -4.55
C VAL A 605 -43.32 -23.63 -5.28
N GLU A 606 -42.21 -23.17 -4.69
CA GLU A 606 -40.88 -23.30 -5.27
C GLU A 606 -40.38 -24.75 -5.24
N GLU A 607 -40.60 -25.48 -4.14
CA GLU A 607 -40.27 -26.91 -4.06
C GLU A 607 -41.04 -27.74 -5.09
N ARG A 608 -42.34 -27.49 -5.26
CA ARG A 608 -43.15 -28.19 -6.27
C ARG A 608 -42.70 -27.90 -7.70
N ARG A 609 -42.15 -26.70 -7.98
CA ARG A 609 -41.55 -26.37 -9.28
C ARG A 609 -40.22 -27.07 -9.51
N ARG A 610 -39.37 -27.14 -8.47
CA ARG A 610 -38.06 -27.81 -8.56
C ARG A 610 -38.19 -29.32 -8.64
N ARG A 611 -39.21 -29.89 -8.00
CA ARG A 611 -39.47 -31.34 -7.94
C ARG A 611 -40.96 -31.60 -8.14
N PRO A 612 -41.44 -31.63 -9.39
CA PRO A 612 -42.81 -32.06 -9.66
C PRO A 612 -42.99 -33.52 -9.22
N LEU A 613 -44.20 -33.87 -8.78
CA LEU A 613 -44.52 -35.26 -8.47
C LEU A 613 -44.38 -36.11 -9.74
N ALA A 614 -43.71 -37.25 -9.62
CA ALA A 614 -43.67 -38.25 -10.68
C ALA A 614 -45.09 -38.69 -11.05
N GLU A 615 -45.31 -39.09 -12.30
CA GLU A 615 -46.56 -39.77 -12.67
C GLU A 615 -46.68 -41.09 -11.89
N TRP A 616 -47.89 -41.44 -11.49
CA TRP A 616 -48.12 -42.66 -10.71
C TRP A 616 -49.30 -43.50 -11.16
N SER A 617 -49.22 -44.78 -10.83
CA SER A 617 -50.27 -45.78 -11.01
C SER A 617 -50.31 -46.73 -9.82
N TYR A 618 -51.39 -47.51 -9.74
CA TYR A 618 -51.59 -48.55 -8.73
C TYR A 618 -51.60 -49.91 -9.43
N GLY A 619 -50.90 -50.89 -8.86
CA GLY A 619 -50.97 -52.28 -9.30
C GLY A 619 -52.29 -52.94 -8.88
N ASP A 620 -52.60 -54.08 -9.49
CA ASP A 620 -53.90 -54.73 -9.36
C ASP A 620 -54.25 -55.14 -7.92
N GLU A 621 -53.24 -55.56 -7.14
CA GLU A 621 -53.43 -55.99 -5.75
C GLU A 621 -53.29 -54.84 -4.72
N PHE A 622 -53.05 -53.61 -5.16
CA PHE A 622 -52.72 -52.51 -4.25
C PHE A 622 -53.87 -52.22 -3.28
N PHE A 623 -55.08 -52.02 -3.81
CA PHE A 623 -56.24 -51.64 -2.99
C PHE A 623 -56.70 -52.78 -2.08
N ASP A 624 -56.60 -54.03 -2.54
CA ASP A 624 -56.89 -55.22 -1.73
C ASP A 624 -55.90 -55.36 -0.56
N SER A 625 -54.62 -55.06 -0.78
CA SER A 625 -53.60 -55.06 0.28
C SER A 625 -53.79 -53.91 1.27
N LEU A 626 -54.25 -52.76 0.78
CA LEU A 626 -54.53 -51.57 1.59
C LEU A 626 -55.71 -51.82 2.54
N GLU A 627 -56.83 -52.35 2.03
CA GLU A 627 -58.02 -52.66 2.83
C GLU A 627 -57.71 -53.66 3.96
N LYS A 628 -56.87 -54.66 3.67
CA LYS A 628 -56.37 -55.62 4.67
C LYS A 628 -55.52 -54.96 5.77
N CYS A 629 -54.72 -53.95 5.44
CA CYS A 629 -53.90 -53.25 6.43
C CYS A 629 -54.70 -52.23 7.27
N GLU A 630 -55.65 -51.52 6.64
CA GLU A 630 -56.53 -50.58 7.32
C GLU A 630 -57.45 -51.25 8.35
N SER A 631 -57.94 -52.46 8.03
CA SER A 631 -58.79 -53.23 8.94
C SER A 631 -58.04 -53.77 10.18
N LYS A 632 -56.70 -53.80 10.16
CA LYS A 632 -55.90 -54.41 11.23
C LYS A 632 -55.36 -53.42 12.27
N GLU A 633 -54.98 -52.20 11.89
CA GLU A 633 -54.56 -51.09 12.79
C GLU A 633 -53.89 -49.91 12.05
N MET A 634 -53.72 -49.95 10.73
CA MET A 634 -53.01 -48.89 10.00
C MET A 634 -53.93 -47.70 9.69
N THR A 635 -53.52 -46.48 10.06
CA THR A 635 -54.16 -45.25 9.59
C THR A 635 -53.66 -44.86 8.18
N ARG A 636 -54.51 -44.25 7.35
CA ARG A 636 -54.17 -43.84 5.97
C ARG A 636 -53.08 -42.76 5.88
N TRP A 637 -52.94 -41.95 6.93
CA TRP A 637 -52.11 -40.75 6.88
C TRP A 637 -50.60 -41.02 6.71
N PRO A 638 -49.97 -41.89 7.53
CA PRO A 638 -48.56 -42.26 7.32
C PRO A 638 -48.28 -42.86 5.93
N LEU A 639 -49.25 -43.58 5.36
CA LEU A 639 -49.14 -44.14 4.02
C LEU A 639 -49.10 -43.02 2.96
N ILE A 640 -50.03 -42.08 3.00
CA ILE A 640 -50.09 -40.95 2.07
C ILE A 640 -48.81 -40.12 2.14
N HIS A 641 -48.32 -39.85 3.35
CA HIS A 641 -47.06 -39.14 3.56
C HIS A 641 -45.87 -39.88 2.94
N THR A 642 -45.80 -41.19 3.13
CA THR A 642 -44.76 -42.06 2.56
C THR A 642 -44.82 -42.09 1.03
N MET A 643 -46.02 -42.27 0.46
CA MET A 643 -46.24 -42.24 -0.99
C MET A 643 -45.84 -40.88 -1.59
N LEU A 644 -46.16 -39.78 -0.93
CA LEU A 644 -45.80 -38.44 -1.40
C LEU A 644 -44.28 -38.23 -1.44
N LEU A 645 -43.54 -38.70 -0.42
CA LEU A 645 -42.08 -38.60 -0.41
C LEU A 645 -41.43 -39.45 -1.52
N VAL A 646 -42.01 -40.60 -1.84
CA VAL A 646 -41.61 -41.45 -2.97
C VAL A 646 -41.85 -40.72 -4.30
N LEU A 647 -43.02 -40.09 -4.49
CA LEU A 647 -43.36 -39.32 -5.70
C LEU A 647 -42.49 -38.07 -5.89
N ALA A 648 -42.09 -37.41 -4.80
CA ALA A 648 -41.25 -36.22 -4.81
C ALA A 648 -39.74 -36.53 -4.87
N GLY A 649 -39.34 -37.81 -4.87
CA GLY A 649 -37.94 -38.23 -4.84
C GLY A 649 -37.18 -37.78 -3.58
N LYS A 650 -37.88 -37.65 -2.44
CA LYS A 650 -37.32 -37.26 -1.12
C LYS A 650 -37.08 -38.47 -0.22
N GLU A 651 -36.91 -39.66 -0.79
CA GLU A 651 -36.80 -40.96 -0.11
C GLU A 651 -35.59 -41.07 0.84
N THR A 652 -34.57 -40.23 0.67
CA THR A 652 -33.39 -40.16 1.54
C THR A 652 -33.57 -39.22 2.73
N ALA A 653 -34.55 -38.31 2.66
CA ALA A 653 -34.93 -37.48 3.80
C ALA A 653 -35.80 -38.31 4.76
N ASN A 654 -35.65 -38.12 6.07
CA ASN A 654 -36.46 -38.75 7.11
C ASN A 654 -36.32 -40.28 7.28
N GLY A 655 -35.18 -40.87 6.94
CA GLY A 655 -34.89 -42.29 7.26
C GLY A 655 -35.66 -43.33 6.42
N LEU A 656 -36.41 -42.86 5.41
CA LEU A 656 -37.24 -43.64 4.48
C LEU A 656 -36.46 -44.38 3.37
N ARG A 657 -35.20 -44.76 3.64
CA ARG A 657 -34.31 -45.31 2.62
C ARG A 657 -34.94 -46.51 1.93
N PRO A 658 -35.18 -46.43 0.60
CA PRO A 658 -35.82 -47.52 -0.13
C PRO A 658 -34.84 -48.68 -0.22
N HIS A 659 -35.32 -49.88 0.13
CA HIS A 659 -34.55 -51.10 -0.01
C HIS A 659 -35.11 -51.92 -1.16
N GLN A 660 -34.26 -52.53 -1.97
CA GLN A 660 -34.75 -53.46 -2.97
C GLN A 660 -35.33 -54.69 -2.27
N LEU A 661 -36.56 -55.06 -2.61
CA LEU A 661 -37.17 -56.30 -2.15
C LEU A 661 -36.40 -57.47 -2.76
N ARG A 662 -36.04 -58.48 -1.97
CA ARG A 662 -35.23 -59.62 -2.42
C ARG A 662 -36.05 -60.90 -2.42
N THR A 663 -35.64 -61.89 -3.21
CA THR A 663 -36.30 -63.21 -3.28
C THR A 663 -36.13 -64.06 -2.02
N GLY A 664 -35.29 -63.66 -1.07
CA GLY A 664 -35.09 -64.35 0.21
C GLY A 664 -34.52 -63.44 1.31
N ARG A 665 -34.34 -63.99 2.51
CA ARG A 665 -33.94 -63.25 3.73
C ARG A 665 -32.46 -62.79 3.76
N GLY A 666 -31.60 -63.45 2.99
CA GLY A 666 -30.16 -63.17 2.93
C GLY A 666 -29.79 -61.90 2.16
N GLY A 667 -28.68 -61.28 2.57
CA GLY A 667 -28.10 -60.07 1.96
C GLY A 667 -27.75 -60.20 0.49
N ASP A 668 -27.46 -61.42 0.03
CA ASP A 668 -26.97 -61.73 -1.32
C ASP A 668 -28.07 -62.23 -2.27
N ASN A 669 -29.33 -62.29 -1.82
CA ASN A 669 -30.41 -62.73 -2.69
C ASN A 669 -30.70 -61.69 -3.78
N PRO A 670 -30.99 -62.13 -5.02
CA PRO A 670 -31.31 -61.23 -6.11
C PRO A 670 -32.55 -60.40 -5.78
N GLY A 671 -32.53 -59.15 -6.24
CA GLY A 671 -33.68 -58.27 -6.14
C GLY A 671 -34.87 -58.80 -6.94
N ARG A 672 -36.05 -58.78 -6.33
CA ARG A 672 -37.31 -59.10 -6.97
C ARG A 672 -37.62 -58.03 -8.01
N LYS A 673 -38.13 -58.48 -9.15
CA LYS A 673 -38.57 -57.64 -10.25
C LYS A 673 -40.06 -57.85 -10.49
N ASP A 674 -40.73 -56.85 -11.05
CA ASP A 674 -42.10 -56.99 -11.55
C ASP A 674 -42.14 -57.75 -12.89
N GLU A 675 -43.34 -57.96 -13.43
CA GLU A 675 -43.56 -58.64 -14.72
C GLU A 675 -42.90 -57.94 -15.91
N GLN A 676 -42.57 -56.66 -15.76
CA GLN A 676 -41.95 -55.80 -16.77
C GLN A 676 -40.42 -55.70 -16.58
N GLY A 677 -39.87 -56.37 -15.55
CA GLY A 677 -38.44 -56.40 -15.26
C GLY A 677 -37.91 -55.24 -14.41
N ASN A 678 -38.78 -54.37 -13.90
CA ASN A 678 -38.39 -53.26 -13.02
C ASN A 678 -38.13 -53.77 -11.60
N ALA A 679 -37.17 -53.17 -10.90
CA ALA A 679 -36.86 -53.53 -9.51
C ALA A 679 -38.00 -53.11 -8.57
N ILE A 680 -38.40 -54.02 -7.67
CA ILE A 680 -39.37 -53.71 -6.62
C ILE A 680 -38.62 -53.16 -5.40
N TYR A 681 -39.03 -51.98 -4.97
CA TYR A 681 -38.52 -51.30 -3.78
C TYR A 681 -39.53 -51.40 -2.63
N ARG A 682 -39.01 -51.37 -1.40
CA ARG A 682 -39.79 -51.29 -0.17
C ARG A 682 -39.34 -50.12 0.69
N CYS A 683 -40.30 -49.40 1.27
CA CYS A 683 -40.07 -48.38 2.28
C CYS A 683 -40.99 -48.59 3.49
N ASN A 684 -40.54 -48.18 4.68
CA ASN A 684 -41.34 -48.29 5.89
C ASN A 684 -42.39 -47.18 5.92
N VAL A 685 -43.63 -47.52 6.24
CA VAL A 685 -44.73 -46.55 6.36
C VAL A 685 -44.91 -46.12 7.81
N HIS A 686 -45.22 -47.07 8.69
CA HIS A 686 -45.30 -46.87 10.13
C HIS A 686 -45.31 -48.23 10.84
N GLY A 687 -44.54 -48.36 11.93
CA GLY A 687 -44.44 -49.60 12.71
C GLY A 687 -44.04 -50.79 11.82
N GLN A 688 -44.93 -51.78 11.73
CA GLN A 688 -44.73 -52.99 10.92
C GLN A 688 -45.10 -52.84 9.45
N TYR A 689 -45.78 -51.77 9.03
CA TYR A 689 -46.31 -51.65 7.67
C TYR A 689 -45.26 -51.11 6.69
N ARG A 690 -45.23 -51.70 5.49
CA ARG A 690 -44.31 -51.36 4.41
C ARG A 690 -45.04 -51.16 3.09
N LEU A 691 -44.62 -50.15 2.35
CA LEU A 691 -45.09 -49.86 1.00
C LEU A 691 -44.13 -50.47 -0.03
N HIS A 692 -44.67 -51.19 -1.01
CA HIS A 692 -43.95 -51.73 -2.15
C HIS A 692 -44.27 -50.94 -3.41
N PHE A 693 -43.24 -50.58 -4.18
CA PHE A 693 -43.41 -49.84 -5.43
C PHE A 693 -42.31 -50.18 -6.44
N THR A 694 -42.56 -49.90 -7.71
CA THR A 694 -41.58 -49.96 -8.79
C THR A 694 -41.39 -48.58 -9.41
N ARG A 695 -40.24 -48.40 -10.05
CA ARG A 695 -39.92 -47.21 -10.84
C ARG A 695 -39.45 -47.67 -12.22
N ASP A 696 -40.12 -47.21 -13.26
CA ASP A 696 -39.74 -47.53 -14.64
C ASP A 696 -38.61 -46.64 -15.16
N GLY A 697 -38.13 -46.91 -16.38
CA GLY A 697 -37.07 -46.13 -17.02
C GLY A 697 -37.45 -44.68 -17.36
N ALA A 698 -38.75 -44.34 -17.35
CA ALA A 698 -39.26 -42.98 -17.54
C ALA A 698 -39.47 -42.24 -16.21
N GLY A 699 -39.24 -42.90 -15.07
CA GLY A 699 -39.43 -42.36 -13.73
C GLY A 699 -40.87 -42.42 -13.22
N ARG A 700 -41.78 -43.11 -13.91
CA ARG A 700 -43.15 -43.35 -13.43
C ARG A 700 -43.13 -44.35 -12.28
N ILE A 701 -43.95 -44.10 -11.28
CA ILE A 701 -44.01 -44.91 -10.06
C ILE A 701 -45.28 -45.76 -10.06
N THR A 702 -45.13 -47.07 -9.84
CA THR A 702 -46.29 -47.95 -9.63
C THR A 702 -46.30 -48.45 -8.20
N PHE A 703 -47.34 -48.09 -7.44
CA PHE A 703 -47.54 -48.62 -6.09
C PHE A 703 -48.16 -50.02 -6.18
N MET A 704 -47.44 -51.03 -5.69
CA MET A 704 -47.82 -52.43 -5.88
C MET A 704 -48.66 -52.96 -4.72
N SER A 705 -48.20 -52.80 -3.48
CA SER A 705 -48.90 -53.32 -2.30
C SER A 705 -48.47 -52.60 -1.01
N VAL A 706 -49.28 -52.73 0.03
CA VAL A 706 -48.95 -52.34 1.42
C VAL A 706 -49.12 -53.56 2.31
N ASN A 707 -48.04 -53.99 2.97
CA ASN A 707 -48.04 -55.23 3.76
C ASN A 707 -47.43 -55.00 5.14
N ALA A 708 -47.88 -55.77 6.14
CA ALA A 708 -47.17 -55.89 7.42
C ALA A 708 -45.86 -56.68 7.26
N HIS A 709 -44.87 -56.36 8.10
CA HIS A 709 -43.52 -56.93 8.11
C HIS A 709 -43.53 -58.47 8.03
N ASP A 710 -44.50 -59.09 8.69
CA ASP A 710 -44.60 -60.53 8.90
C ASP A 710 -45.40 -61.27 7.83
N GLU A 711 -46.09 -60.57 6.93
CA GLU A 711 -46.90 -61.17 5.86
C GLU A 711 -46.12 -61.44 4.56
N LEU A 712 -44.84 -61.09 4.50
CA LEU A 712 -43.94 -61.40 3.36
C LEU A 712 -43.39 -62.83 3.41
N LEU A 713 -44.16 -63.78 3.94
CA LEU A 713 -43.86 -65.21 3.96
C LEU A 713 -45.02 -66.00 3.39
N LEU A 714 -45.24 -65.88 2.08
CA LEU A 714 -45.74 -66.93 1.20
C LEU A 714 -45.34 -66.62 -0.24
#